data_AF-A0A1W7R995-F1
#
_entry.id   AF-A0A1W7R995-F1
#
_cell.length_a   1.000
_cell.length_b   1.000
_cell.length_c   1.000
_cell.angle_alpha   90.00
_cell.angle_beta   90.00
_cell.angle_gamma   90.00
#
_symmetry.space_group_name_H-M   'P 1'
#
loop_
_entity.id
_entity.type
_entity.pdbx_description
1 polymer ?
#
loop_
_entity_poly.entity_id
_entity_poly.type
_entity_poly.pdbx_seq_one_letter_code
_entity_poly.pdbx_strand_id
1 'polypeptide(L)'
;MIADGYLVGDGSWELRVFVTDLQVERNLRVKGDLHIGGVMLKLVEDLDVAIDWSDHALWWPEKNMWLTHTRSTLDQCGVQADAVLHFTPMHKTLRVQLPDLQYFDLKVDFSVKTFASVVSLCKELGLRHPEELSFSRPLMPEHLKRNYKHVGCSPRQRNQEVNSPRNANLNQSNASELITPDGLPPVSPLNTSQWNNTTRSYSPSTGMFNGSTLLSSFSLNGSNSSLETPLANSPRTPSDEAKEKLLRPKTLVERARLNSGWLDSSLSLMEQNVREFDTLLLRYKYYCFFDLNPKYDSARINQIYEQAKWSILTEEIDCTEEEMMLFAALQFQVNCQSNVPQPDSFQSDEDDIDSALTDLQVSLEGSSLNNSGDITHVPELSNYLRFLKPKRFTLKGFKRLYFVFKDTHLSIYKRKEDSGNRPALVINLKGCEVTPDVNISQSKYGIRLEVPSHIGMTEYWIRCDTEEQYAKWMAACRLAAKGKTMADSSYETEVKSIVEFLSMQHPATTPAIPPSQVDINPEDFVAPRFLRKLKHRQIVTRILEAHGNIKDLNLLEAKLNFIKAWQALPEFGISLFVVRFVGSKREELLGVAFNRLMRMELNTGDHIKTWRFNTMKAWNVNWEVKQMMVQFEEENVAFSCLSADCKNVHEFIGGYIFLSMRSKDQNQALNEDLFHKLTGGWI
;
A
#
# COMPACT_ATOMS: atom_id res chain seq x y z
N MET A 1 34.10 32.88 -36.90
CA MET A 1 33.12 34.00 -36.78
C MET A 1 32.40 33.82 -35.46
N ILE A 2 32.25 34.89 -34.68
CA ILE A 2 31.47 34.90 -33.45
C ILE A 2 30.12 35.52 -33.81
N ALA A 3 29.02 34.78 -33.64
CA ALA A 3 27.66 35.30 -33.71
C ALA A 3 27.05 35.12 -32.31
N ASP A 4 26.48 36.20 -31.76
CA ASP A 4 25.90 36.26 -30.41
C ASP A 4 26.82 35.80 -29.26
N GLY A 5 28.13 36.06 -29.37
CA GLY A 5 29.11 35.70 -28.34
C GLY A 5 29.61 34.25 -28.40
N TYR A 6 29.16 33.45 -29.36
CA TYR A 6 29.57 32.05 -29.52
C TYR A 6 30.32 31.78 -30.82
N LEU A 7 31.31 30.88 -30.75
CA LEU A 7 32.14 30.44 -31.88
C LEU A 7 31.29 29.59 -32.84
N VAL A 8 31.06 30.10 -34.05
CA VAL A 8 30.36 29.36 -35.13
C VAL A 8 31.19 28.13 -35.51
N GLY A 9 30.64 26.92 -35.32
CA GLY A 9 31.25 25.65 -35.71
C GLY A 9 31.85 24.80 -34.58
N ASP A 10 31.59 25.12 -33.31
CA ASP A 10 32.17 24.41 -32.16
C ASP A 10 31.42 23.12 -31.71
N GLY A 11 30.46 22.68 -32.53
CA GLY A 11 29.60 21.50 -32.27
C GLY A 11 28.47 21.73 -31.27
N SER A 12 28.26 22.97 -30.78
CA SER A 12 27.15 23.28 -29.88
C SER A 12 25.82 23.53 -30.61
N TRP A 13 24.72 23.16 -29.96
CA TRP A 13 23.36 23.28 -30.46
C TRP A 13 22.40 23.70 -29.33
N GLU A 14 21.16 24.06 -29.67
CA GLU A 14 20.15 24.51 -28.72
C GLU A 14 19.21 23.36 -28.32
N LEU A 15 19.19 23.04 -27.04
CA LEU A 15 18.29 22.06 -26.44
C LEU A 15 17.06 22.75 -25.88
N ARG A 16 15.88 22.32 -26.32
CA ARG A 16 14.59 22.81 -25.82
C ARG A 16 14.17 22.01 -24.60
N VAL A 17 13.96 22.71 -23.48
CA VAL A 17 13.49 22.12 -22.23
C VAL A 17 12.24 22.84 -21.74
N PHE A 18 11.15 22.10 -21.59
CA PHE A 18 9.89 22.59 -21.05
C PHE A 18 9.77 22.27 -19.55
N VAL A 19 9.67 23.30 -18.71
CA VAL A 19 9.53 23.19 -17.26
C VAL A 19 8.04 23.12 -16.91
N THR A 20 7.58 21.92 -16.54
CA THR A 20 6.13 21.60 -16.54
C THR A 20 5.31 22.32 -15.48
N ASP A 21 5.87 22.55 -14.29
CA ASP A 21 5.25 23.21 -13.14
C ASP A 21 5.23 24.74 -13.29
N LEU A 22 6.25 25.31 -13.91
CA LEU A 22 6.29 26.74 -14.25
C LEU A 22 5.60 27.08 -15.58
N GLN A 23 5.33 26.07 -16.42
CA GLN A 23 4.85 26.23 -17.80
C GLN A 23 5.72 27.16 -18.66
N VAL A 24 7.05 27.05 -18.50
CA VAL A 24 8.03 27.87 -19.22
C VAL A 24 8.92 26.97 -20.09
N GLU A 25 9.18 27.40 -21.31
CA GLU A 25 10.17 26.76 -22.19
C GLU A 25 11.49 27.53 -22.13
N ARG A 26 12.61 26.80 -22.07
CA ARG A 26 13.97 27.34 -22.08
C ARG A 26 14.81 26.67 -23.16
N ASN A 27 15.64 27.48 -23.82
CA ASN A 27 16.58 27.03 -24.83
C ASN A 27 17.99 27.09 -24.25
N LEU A 28 18.62 25.94 -24.08
CA LEU A 28 19.97 25.84 -23.51
C LEU A 28 20.98 25.54 -24.60
N ARG A 29 22.06 26.31 -24.65
CA ARG A 29 23.21 26.00 -25.51
C ARG A 29 24.02 24.87 -24.90
N VAL A 30 24.04 23.71 -25.56
CA VAL A 30 24.67 22.46 -25.09
C VAL A 30 25.60 21.86 -26.14
N LYS A 31 26.40 20.88 -25.73
CA LYS A 31 27.24 20.02 -26.58
C LYS A 31 26.93 18.56 -26.27
N GLY A 32 27.15 17.65 -27.22
CA GLY A 32 26.84 16.23 -27.07
C GLY A 32 27.56 15.53 -25.91
N ASP A 33 28.72 16.03 -25.52
CA ASP A 33 29.52 15.55 -24.38
C ASP A 33 29.06 16.10 -23.01
N LEU A 34 28.08 17.01 -22.99
CA LEU A 34 27.49 17.50 -21.74
C LEU A 34 26.68 16.38 -21.07
N HIS A 35 26.90 16.20 -19.77
CA HIS A 35 26.18 15.22 -18.96
C HIS A 35 24.78 15.73 -18.59
N ILE A 36 23.83 14.81 -18.42
CA ILE A 36 22.42 15.13 -18.07
C ILE A 36 22.34 16.00 -16.81
N GLY A 37 23.12 15.70 -15.78
CA GLY A 37 23.17 16.52 -14.56
C GLY A 37 23.66 17.95 -14.81
N GLY A 38 24.54 18.14 -15.80
CA GLY A 38 25.05 19.45 -16.20
C GLY A 38 24.01 20.26 -16.97
N VAL A 39 23.15 19.58 -17.74
CA VAL A 39 21.97 20.20 -18.35
C VAL A 39 21.01 20.70 -17.27
N MET A 40 20.74 19.87 -16.25
CA MET A 40 19.87 20.26 -15.12
C MET A 40 20.44 21.47 -14.35
N LEU A 41 21.74 21.49 -14.07
CA LEU A 41 22.38 22.63 -13.39
C LEU A 41 22.27 23.91 -14.20
N LYS A 42 22.60 23.87 -15.51
CA LYS A 42 22.45 25.02 -16.41
C LYS A 42 21.01 25.52 -16.48
N LEU A 43 20.04 24.61 -16.49
CA LEU A 43 18.62 24.96 -16.52
C LEU A 43 18.21 25.71 -15.25
N VAL A 44 18.61 25.20 -14.08
CA VAL A 44 18.28 25.82 -12.79
C VAL A 44 18.95 27.20 -12.65
N GLU A 45 20.20 27.35 -13.10
CA GLU A 45 20.90 28.63 -13.16
C GLU A 45 20.21 29.64 -14.09
N ASP A 46 19.72 29.21 -15.26
CA ASP A 46 19.02 30.07 -16.23
C ASP A 46 17.60 30.48 -15.80
N LEU A 47 16.93 29.63 -15.01
CA LEU A 47 15.62 29.94 -14.44
C LEU A 47 15.70 31.01 -13.36
N ASP A 48 16.77 31.03 -12.56
CA ASP A 48 17.00 31.96 -11.43
C ASP A 48 15.79 32.04 -10.46
N VAL A 49 15.19 30.88 -10.17
CA VAL A 49 14.07 30.76 -9.22
C VAL A 49 14.48 29.93 -8.00
N ALA A 50 14.27 30.48 -6.81
CA ALA A 50 14.51 29.80 -5.53
C ALA A 50 13.41 28.77 -5.22
N ILE A 51 13.45 27.63 -5.90
CA ILE A 51 12.59 26.45 -5.68
C ILE A 51 13.46 25.24 -5.32
N ASP A 52 12.91 24.27 -4.59
CA ASP A 52 13.53 22.97 -4.38
C ASP A 52 13.37 22.10 -5.64
N TRP A 53 14.47 21.91 -6.37
CA TRP A 53 14.53 21.13 -7.60
C TRP A 53 14.91 19.64 -7.37
N SER A 54 14.99 19.19 -6.12
CA SER A 54 15.44 17.82 -5.78
C SER A 54 14.52 16.71 -6.28
N ASP A 55 13.24 17.02 -6.49
CA ASP A 55 12.21 16.12 -7.01
C ASP A 55 12.08 16.20 -8.54
N HIS A 56 12.90 16.98 -9.25
CA HIS A 56 12.78 17.17 -10.70
C HIS A 56 13.77 16.31 -11.49
N ALA A 57 13.29 15.77 -12.61
CA ALA A 57 14.12 15.04 -13.55
C ALA A 57 13.72 15.37 -15.00
N LEU A 58 14.59 14.98 -15.93
CA LEU A 58 14.37 15.15 -17.37
C LEU A 58 13.61 13.95 -17.93
N TRP A 59 12.47 14.24 -18.56
CA TRP A 59 11.63 13.30 -19.29
C TRP A 59 11.73 13.59 -20.79
N TRP A 60 11.86 12.56 -21.62
CA TRP A 60 11.84 12.70 -23.07
C TRP A 60 10.53 12.13 -23.64
N PRO A 61 9.55 12.99 -23.99
CA PRO A 61 8.23 12.53 -24.46
C PRO A 61 8.29 11.72 -25.75
N GLU A 62 9.14 12.11 -26.71
CA GLU A 62 9.22 11.46 -28.02
C GLU A 62 9.73 10.02 -27.93
N LYS A 63 10.74 9.78 -27.07
CA LYS A 63 11.25 8.43 -26.78
C LYS A 63 10.48 7.74 -25.66
N ASN A 64 9.54 8.45 -25.03
CA ASN A 64 8.74 7.99 -23.90
C ASN A 64 9.62 7.34 -22.82
N MET A 65 10.64 8.06 -22.34
CA MET A 65 11.58 7.56 -21.33
C MET A 65 12.13 8.66 -20.41
N TRP A 66 12.56 8.27 -19.22
CA TRP A 66 13.25 9.16 -18.28
C TRP A 66 14.77 9.16 -18.52
N LEU A 67 15.40 10.33 -18.39
CA LEU A 67 16.85 10.49 -18.41
C LEU A 67 17.40 10.42 -16.98
N THR A 68 17.41 9.23 -16.39
CA THR A 68 17.71 9.02 -14.97
C THR A 68 19.20 9.01 -14.64
N HIS A 69 20.07 8.77 -15.63
CA HIS A 69 21.52 8.67 -15.42
C HIS A 69 22.21 10.04 -15.56
N THR A 70 22.31 10.76 -14.45
CA THR A 70 22.87 12.13 -14.41
C THR A 70 24.31 12.25 -14.92
N ARG A 71 25.07 11.15 -14.94
CA ARG A 71 26.45 11.08 -15.44
C ARG A 71 26.56 10.75 -16.92
N SER A 72 25.49 10.26 -17.54
CA SER A 72 25.48 9.96 -18.98
C SER A 72 25.52 11.25 -19.78
N THR A 73 26.20 11.23 -20.92
CA THR A 73 26.22 12.37 -21.84
C THR A 73 24.99 12.40 -22.73
N LEU A 74 24.66 13.57 -23.29
CA LEU A 74 23.57 13.71 -24.25
C LEU A 74 23.75 12.74 -25.45
N ASP A 75 24.98 12.58 -25.94
CA ASP A 75 25.31 11.64 -27.01
C ASP A 75 25.08 10.17 -26.60
N GLN A 76 25.44 9.79 -25.36
CA GLN A 76 25.20 8.44 -24.84
C GLN A 76 23.70 8.14 -24.70
N CYS A 77 22.90 9.15 -24.36
CA CYS A 77 21.45 9.06 -24.31
C CYS A 77 20.79 9.19 -25.69
N GLY A 78 21.55 9.55 -26.73
CA GLY A 78 21.06 9.77 -28.09
C GLY A 78 20.26 11.06 -28.27
N VAL A 79 20.35 12.02 -27.34
CA VAL A 79 19.63 13.30 -27.41
C VAL A 79 20.30 14.21 -28.44
N GLN A 80 19.53 14.66 -29.43
CA GLN A 80 19.99 15.53 -30.52
C GLN A 80 19.24 16.87 -30.52
N ALA A 81 19.57 17.76 -31.47
CA ALA A 81 19.06 19.14 -31.52
C ALA A 81 17.56 19.27 -31.77
N ASP A 82 16.90 18.25 -32.30
CA ASP A 82 15.46 18.20 -32.50
C ASP A 82 14.69 17.80 -31.24
N ALA A 83 15.36 17.18 -30.26
CA ALA A 83 14.75 16.69 -29.03
C ALA A 83 14.11 17.82 -28.22
N VAL A 84 12.91 17.52 -27.70
CA VAL A 84 12.21 18.36 -26.73
C VAL A 84 12.14 17.58 -25.43
N LEU A 85 12.78 18.09 -24.39
CA LEU A 85 12.78 17.48 -23.07
C LEU A 85 11.81 18.21 -22.15
N HIS A 86 11.24 17.50 -21.19
CA HIS A 86 10.44 18.08 -20.12
C HIS A 86 11.24 17.99 -18.82
N PHE A 87 11.35 19.10 -18.10
CA PHE A 87 11.82 19.12 -16.72
C PHE A 87 10.60 19.12 -15.81
N THR A 88 10.41 18.01 -15.08
CA THR A 88 9.16 17.73 -14.37
C THR A 88 9.43 17.07 -13.03
N PRO A 89 8.58 17.34 -12.01
CA PRO A 89 8.58 16.57 -10.78
C PRO A 89 8.39 15.06 -11.07
N MET A 90 9.20 14.23 -10.42
CA MET A 90 9.12 12.77 -10.45
C MET A 90 7.93 12.29 -9.62
N HIS A 91 7.73 12.85 -8.44
CA HIS A 91 6.57 12.52 -7.62
C HIS A 91 5.34 13.34 -8.02
N LYS A 92 4.27 12.64 -8.35
CA LYS A 92 3.00 13.24 -8.82
C LYS A 92 1.83 12.66 -8.05
N THR A 93 0.74 13.41 -7.97
CA THR A 93 -0.49 12.93 -7.34
C THR A 93 -1.14 11.84 -8.20
N LEU A 94 -1.44 10.69 -7.60
CA LEU A 94 -2.13 9.56 -8.21
C LEU A 94 -3.36 9.21 -7.38
N ARG A 95 -4.54 9.11 -8.01
CA ARG A 95 -5.75 8.65 -7.32
C ARG A 95 -5.76 7.11 -7.32
N VAL A 96 -5.52 6.51 -6.16
CA VAL A 96 -5.47 5.05 -6.01
C VAL A 96 -6.78 4.55 -5.43
N GLN A 97 -7.45 3.62 -6.12
CA GLN A 97 -8.55 2.85 -5.55
C GLN A 97 -8.01 1.57 -4.89
N LEU A 98 -8.23 1.42 -3.59
CA LEU A 98 -7.87 0.20 -2.87
C LEU A 98 -8.88 -0.94 -3.12
N PRO A 99 -8.55 -2.19 -2.75
CA PRO A 99 -9.46 -3.33 -2.89
C PRO A 99 -10.81 -3.18 -2.18
N ASP A 100 -10.85 -2.43 -1.08
CA ASP A 100 -12.06 -2.05 -0.35
C ASP A 100 -12.91 -0.94 -1.03
N LEU A 101 -12.53 -0.54 -2.24
CA LEU A 101 -13.16 0.47 -3.08
C LEU A 101 -13.01 1.92 -2.59
N GLN A 102 -12.23 2.16 -1.54
CA GLN A 102 -11.88 3.52 -1.11
C GLN A 102 -10.87 4.16 -2.07
N TYR A 103 -10.95 5.49 -2.22
CA TYR A 103 -10.03 6.27 -3.05
C TYR A 103 -9.12 7.12 -2.17
N PHE A 104 -7.83 7.12 -2.50
CA PHE A 104 -6.82 7.96 -1.86
C PHE A 104 -6.02 8.70 -2.93
N ASP A 105 -5.84 10.01 -2.74
CA ASP A 105 -4.92 10.79 -3.55
C ASP A 105 -3.54 10.75 -2.88
N LEU A 106 -2.60 10.04 -3.52
CA LEU A 106 -1.30 9.72 -2.96
C LEU A 106 -0.20 10.26 -3.87
N LYS A 107 0.86 10.80 -3.27
CA LYS A 107 2.02 11.31 -4.02
C LYS A 107 2.98 10.14 -4.29
N VAL A 108 3.06 9.69 -5.54
CA VAL A 108 3.83 8.51 -5.97
C VAL A 108 4.91 8.92 -6.96
N ASP A 109 6.06 8.23 -6.94
CA ASP A 109 7.14 8.44 -7.92
C ASP A 109 6.79 7.81 -9.28
N PHE A 110 6.71 8.66 -10.32
CA PHE A 110 6.38 8.29 -11.71
C PHE A 110 7.64 7.98 -12.56
N SER A 111 8.83 8.13 -11.99
CA SER A 111 10.13 7.90 -12.65
C SER A 111 10.69 6.50 -12.43
N VAL A 112 10.34 5.88 -11.30
CA VAL A 112 10.74 4.50 -10.98
C VAL A 112 9.82 3.49 -11.64
N LYS A 113 10.28 2.25 -11.74
CA LYS A 113 9.48 1.14 -12.26
C LYS A 113 8.23 0.95 -11.39
N THR A 114 7.13 0.55 -12.02
CA THR A 114 5.82 0.36 -11.37
C THR A 114 5.90 -0.58 -10.17
N PHE A 115 6.72 -1.63 -10.24
CA PHE A 115 6.97 -2.50 -9.10
C PHE A 115 7.48 -1.75 -7.86
N ALA A 116 8.51 -0.91 -8.04
CA ALA A 116 9.09 -0.11 -6.95
C ALA A 116 8.09 0.93 -6.42
N SER A 117 7.30 1.55 -7.31
CA SER A 117 6.20 2.45 -6.90
C SER A 117 5.17 1.72 -6.02
N VAL A 118 4.79 0.50 -6.39
CA VAL A 118 3.86 -0.34 -5.60
C VAL A 118 4.49 -0.75 -4.26
N VAL A 119 5.78 -1.11 -4.24
CA VAL A 119 6.51 -1.43 -3.00
C VAL A 119 6.51 -0.26 -2.03
N SER A 120 6.83 0.95 -2.51
CA SER A 120 6.82 2.16 -1.67
C SER A 120 5.42 2.46 -1.15
N LEU A 121 4.41 2.39 -2.02
CA LEU A 121 3.02 2.62 -1.65
C LEU A 121 2.53 1.62 -0.58
N CYS A 122 2.73 0.32 -0.80
CA CYS A 122 2.31 -0.71 0.15
C CYS A 122 2.99 -0.54 1.51
N LYS A 123 4.26 -0.12 1.51
CA LYS A 123 5.00 0.18 2.74
C LYS A 123 4.40 1.36 3.51
N GLU A 124 3.96 2.41 2.82
CA GLU A 124 3.25 3.55 3.43
C GLU A 124 1.88 3.14 3.98
N LEU A 125 1.17 2.26 3.27
CA LEU A 125 -0.14 1.72 3.69
C LEU A 125 -0.04 0.61 4.77
N GLY A 126 1.16 0.17 5.15
CA GLY A 126 1.36 -0.92 6.11
C GLY A 126 0.98 -2.31 5.59
N LEU A 127 1.03 -2.53 4.27
CA LEU A 127 0.75 -3.80 3.62
C LEU A 127 2.05 -4.58 3.39
N ARG A 128 2.23 -5.71 4.09
CA ARG A 128 3.35 -6.64 3.85
C ARG A 128 3.18 -7.37 2.52
N HIS A 129 4.30 -7.91 2.00
CA HIS A 129 4.37 -8.68 0.75
C HIS A 129 3.81 -7.92 -0.47
N PRO A 130 4.37 -6.73 -0.79
CA PRO A 130 3.92 -5.91 -1.90
C PRO A 130 4.01 -6.62 -3.26
N GLU A 131 4.84 -7.65 -3.39
CA GLU A 131 5.01 -8.46 -4.60
C GLU A 131 3.74 -9.22 -5.04
N GLU A 132 2.74 -9.31 -4.18
CA GLU A 132 1.44 -9.92 -4.49
C GLU A 132 0.46 -8.93 -5.13
N LEU A 133 0.75 -7.63 -5.05
CA LEU A 133 -0.08 -6.53 -5.53
C LEU A 133 0.52 -5.90 -6.79
N SER A 134 -0.33 -5.26 -7.59
CA SER A 134 0.10 -4.43 -8.71
C SER A 134 -0.97 -3.39 -9.03
N PHE A 135 -0.61 -2.43 -9.88
CA PHE A 135 -1.56 -1.46 -10.41
C PHE A 135 -2.28 -1.99 -11.65
N SER A 136 -3.57 -1.69 -11.72
CA SER A 136 -4.42 -1.94 -12.89
C SER A 136 -5.18 -0.69 -13.26
N ARG A 137 -5.43 -0.49 -14.56
CA ARG A 137 -6.25 0.61 -15.06
C ARG A 137 -7.73 0.32 -14.82
N PRO A 138 -8.53 1.31 -14.39
CA PRO A 138 -9.96 1.13 -14.27
C PRO A 138 -10.57 0.79 -15.63
N LEU A 139 -11.34 -0.29 -15.65
CA LEU A 139 -12.02 -0.78 -16.84
C LEU A 139 -13.46 -0.25 -16.90
N MET A 140 -13.95 -0.01 -18.11
CA MET A 140 -15.34 0.35 -18.37
C MET A 140 -16.10 -0.87 -18.92
N PRO A 141 -17.44 -0.93 -18.82
CA PRO A 141 -18.23 -2.05 -19.36
C PRO A 141 -17.95 -2.36 -20.83
N GLU A 142 -17.60 -1.34 -21.62
CA GLU A 142 -17.21 -1.50 -23.03
C GLU A 142 -15.94 -2.32 -23.22
N HIS A 143 -14.97 -2.23 -22.30
CA HIS A 143 -13.72 -3.00 -22.35
C HIS A 143 -13.96 -4.50 -22.20
N LEU A 144 -15.10 -4.91 -21.61
CA LEU A 144 -15.48 -6.32 -21.54
C LEU A 144 -16.02 -6.84 -22.88
N LYS A 145 -16.54 -5.95 -23.75
CA LYS A 145 -17.19 -6.36 -25.01
C LYS A 145 -16.21 -6.54 -26.16
N ARG A 146 -15.10 -5.81 -26.19
CA ARG A 146 -14.08 -5.89 -27.24
C ARG A 146 -12.71 -5.53 -26.71
N ASN A 147 -11.67 -6.01 -27.39
CA ASN A 147 -10.28 -5.73 -27.03
C ASN A 147 -9.90 -4.33 -27.52
N TYR A 148 -9.29 -3.54 -26.65
CA TYR A 148 -8.75 -2.22 -26.98
C TYR A 148 -7.23 -2.27 -26.95
N LYS A 149 -6.57 -1.60 -27.91
CA LYS A 149 -5.11 -1.54 -27.97
C LYS A 149 -4.51 -0.80 -26.76
N HIS A 150 -5.22 0.23 -26.28
CA HIS A 150 -4.83 1.00 -25.09
C HIS A 150 -6.03 1.07 -24.15
N VAL A 151 -5.96 0.27 -23.10
CA VAL A 151 -6.91 0.33 -21.99
C VAL A 151 -6.58 1.57 -21.15
N GLY A 152 -7.57 2.40 -20.85
CA GLY A 152 -7.42 3.55 -19.95
C GLY A 152 -6.77 4.81 -20.54
N CYS A 153 -6.71 4.97 -21.86
CA CYS A 153 -6.52 6.29 -22.47
C CYS A 153 -7.86 7.05 -22.50
N SER A 154 -7.88 8.28 -22.00
CA SER A 154 -9.08 9.12 -22.02
C SER A 154 -9.54 9.40 -23.46
N PRO A 155 -10.84 9.70 -23.70
CA PRO A 155 -11.31 10.14 -25.02
C PRO A 155 -10.54 11.36 -25.58
N ARG A 156 -10.00 12.22 -24.71
CA ARG A 156 -9.13 13.35 -25.09
C ARG A 156 -7.79 12.88 -25.68
N GLN A 157 -7.23 11.78 -25.18
CA GLN A 157 -6.00 11.17 -25.71
C GLN A 157 -6.26 10.38 -27.02
N ARG A 158 -7.49 9.88 -27.23
CA ARG A 158 -7.88 9.19 -28.47
C ARG A 158 -7.79 10.10 -29.71
N ASN A 159 -7.99 11.41 -29.55
CA ASN A 159 -7.98 12.36 -30.66
C ASN A 159 -6.57 12.80 -31.11
N GLN A 160 -5.52 12.56 -30.31
CA GLN A 160 -4.14 12.93 -30.72
C GLN A 160 -3.52 11.92 -31.71
N GLU A 161 -3.99 10.67 -31.75
CA GLU A 161 -3.47 9.65 -32.68
C GLU A 161 -4.22 9.57 -34.03
N VAL A 162 -5.36 10.25 -34.17
CA VAL A 162 -6.16 10.21 -35.42
C VAL A 162 -5.52 11.03 -36.55
N ASN A 163 -4.51 11.86 -36.26
CA ASN A 163 -3.83 12.71 -37.25
C ASN A 163 -2.50 12.16 -37.80
N SER A 164 -2.23 10.85 -37.68
CA SER A 164 -1.18 10.18 -38.46
C SER A 164 -1.81 9.35 -39.59
N PRO A 165 -1.33 9.46 -40.85
CA PRO A 165 -2.04 8.94 -42.01
C PRO A 165 -2.10 7.42 -41.98
N ARG A 166 -3.28 6.87 -41.69
CA ARG A 166 -3.56 5.44 -41.83
C ARG A 166 -3.76 5.11 -43.30
N ASN A 167 -2.77 4.46 -43.90
CA ASN A 167 -3.00 3.58 -45.05
C ASN A 167 -3.77 2.34 -44.56
N ALA A 168 -5.09 2.35 -44.69
CA ALA A 168 -5.92 1.16 -44.63
C ALA A 168 -6.97 1.27 -45.74
N ASN A 169 -6.68 0.61 -46.84
CA ASN A 169 -7.61 0.43 -47.95
C ASN A 169 -8.50 -0.79 -47.68
N LEU A 170 -9.72 -0.68 -48.21
CA LEU A 170 -10.73 -1.71 -48.52
C LEU A 170 -11.80 -2.06 -47.47
N ASN A 171 -12.94 -1.41 -47.70
CA ASN A 171 -14.26 -1.99 -47.94
C ASN A 171 -14.95 -2.73 -46.79
N GLN A 172 -15.93 -2.05 -46.16
CA GLN A 172 -17.33 -2.45 -46.31
C GLN A 172 -18.29 -1.32 -45.94
N SER A 173 -19.39 -1.31 -46.70
CA SER A 173 -20.37 -0.27 -46.91
C SER A 173 -21.57 -0.35 -45.98
N ASN A 174 -22.20 0.83 -45.81
CA ASN A 174 -23.61 1.13 -45.53
C ASN A 174 -24.03 1.50 -44.09
N ALA A 175 -24.63 2.72 -44.05
CA ALA A 175 -25.73 3.18 -43.19
C ALA A 175 -25.37 3.59 -41.74
N SER A 176 -25.69 4.77 -41.20
CA SER A 176 -26.41 5.96 -41.67
C SER A 176 -26.00 7.15 -40.80
N GLU A 177 -25.78 8.33 -41.40
CA GLU A 177 -25.55 9.58 -40.68
C GLU A 177 -26.88 10.16 -40.17
N LEU A 178 -26.92 10.54 -38.89
CA LEU A 178 -27.94 11.42 -38.32
C LEU A 178 -27.29 12.76 -38.02
N ILE A 179 -27.67 13.75 -38.82
CA ILE A 179 -27.32 15.17 -38.70
C ILE A 179 -28.23 15.81 -37.64
N THR A 180 -27.66 16.63 -36.73
CA THR A 180 -28.31 17.84 -36.17
C THR A 180 -27.28 18.68 -35.37
N PRO A 181 -27.52 19.99 -35.17
CA PRO A 181 -26.62 21.02 -35.69
C PRO A 181 -25.85 21.85 -34.65
N ASP A 182 -24.85 22.56 -35.18
CA ASP A 182 -24.00 23.59 -34.56
C ASP A 182 -24.72 24.68 -33.75
N GLY A 183 -23.99 25.18 -32.75
CA GLY A 183 -24.01 26.60 -32.40
C GLY A 183 -23.77 26.90 -30.92
N LEU A 184 -22.54 27.33 -30.56
CA LEU A 184 -22.23 28.52 -29.71
C LEU A 184 -20.69 28.63 -29.49
N PRO A 185 -20.12 29.85 -29.43
CA PRO A 185 -18.67 30.12 -29.61
C PRO A 185 -17.85 29.99 -28.30
N PRO A 186 -16.50 29.95 -28.38
CA PRO A 186 -15.65 29.73 -27.21
C PRO A 186 -15.45 31.03 -26.42
N VAL A 187 -15.75 30.98 -25.12
CA VAL A 187 -15.46 32.06 -24.16
C VAL A 187 -14.04 31.86 -23.62
N SER A 188 -13.17 32.84 -23.86
CA SER A 188 -11.83 32.97 -23.27
C SER A 188 -11.92 33.33 -21.78
N PRO A 189 -11.06 32.81 -20.88
CA PRO A 189 -10.98 33.35 -19.53
C PRO A 189 -9.91 34.46 -19.45
N LEU A 190 -10.35 35.67 -19.11
CA LEU A 190 -9.48 36.75 -18.61
C LEU A 190 -9.29 36.57 -17.09
N ASN A 191 -8.04 36.28 -16.73
CA ASN A 191 -7.16 36.91 -15.74
C ASN A 191 -7.66 37.49 -14.38
N THR A 192 -6.83 37.19 -13.38
CA THR A 192 -6.48 37.92 -12.13
C THR A 192 -7.36 37.83 -10.88
N SER A 193 -6.79 37.23 -9.82
CA SER A 193 -6.66 37.91 -8.53
C SER A 193 -5.44 37.39 -7.75
N GLN A 194 -4.34 38.13 -7.92
CA GLN A 194 -3.32 38.53 -6.94
C GLN A 194 -2.91 37.58 -5.82
N TRP A 195 -1.67 37.12 -5.96
CA TRP A 195 -0.80 36.65 -4.88
C TRP A 195 -0.58 37.72 -3.82
N ASN A 196 -0.66 37.31 -2.55
CA ASN A 196 0.07 37.97 -1.47
C ASN A 196 1.09 36.99 -0.89
N ASN A 197 2.34 37.42 -0.96
CA ASN A 197 3.54 36.66 -0.66
C ASN A 197 3.93 36.93 0.80
N THR A 198 3.89 35.91 1.65
CA THR A 198 4.61 35.94 2.95
C THR A 198 5.45 34.69 3.08
N THR A 199 6.73 34.89 2.82
CA THR A 199 7.91 34.13 3.23
C THR A 199 7.71 33.28 4.48
N ARG A 200 7.79 31.95 4.34
CA ARG A 200 8.27 31.05 5.40
C ARG A 200 9.21 30.00 4.85
N SER A 201 10.45 30.11 5.30
CA SER A 201 11.59 29.25 5.04
C SER A 201 11.34 27.83 5.55
N TYR A 202 11.46 26.84 4.66
CA TYR A 202 11.46 25.43 5.02
C TYR A 202 12.90 24.95 5.18
N SER A 203 13.19 24.42 6.37
CA SER A 203 14.39 23.62 6.66
C SER A 203 14.01 22.12 6.65
N PRO A 204 14.92 21.23 6.24
CA PRO A 204 14.60 19.89 5.76
C PRO A 204 14.36 18.90 6.90
N SER A 205 13.28 18.11 6.80
CA SER A 205 12.96 17.02 7.72
C SER A 205 13.29 15.66 7.10
N THR A 206 14.28 14.99 7.68
CA THR A 206 14.71 13.62 7.45
C THR A 206 13.69 12.64 8.06
N GLY A 207 13.17 11.71 7.27
CA GLY A 207 12.24 10.66 7.73
C GLY A 207 12.97 9.44 8.30
N MET A 208 12.39 8.80 9.33
CA MET A 208 12.52 7.36 9.62
C MET A 208 11.39 6.84 10.53
N PHE A 209 10.66 5.84 10.02
CA PHE A 209 10.04 4.66 10.65
C PHE A 209 9.63 4.68 12.14
N ASN A 210 8.31 4.66 12.36
CA ASN A 210 7.66 3.77 13.32
C ASN A 210 6.25 3.43 12.81
N GLY A 211 5.85 2.17 12.87
CA GLY A 211 4.51 1.73 12.46
C GLY A 211 3.43 2.39 13.33
N SER A 212 2.32 2.73 12.66
CA SER A 212 1.04 3.27 13.16
C SER A 212 0.94 4.74 13.64
N THR A 213 1.95 5.59 13.47
CA THR A 213 1.79 7.03 13.81
C THR A 213 2.41 7.97 12.76
N LEU A 214 1.76 8.10 11.60
CA LEU A 214 2.02 9.20 10.65
C LEU A 214 0.72 9.78 10.06
N LEU A 215 -0.32 9.92 10.88
CA LEU A 215 -1.54 10.62 10.48
C LEU A 215 -1.73 11.95 11.23
N SER A 216 -0.64 12.70 11.50
CA SER A 216 -0.75 13.98 12.21
C SER A 216 0.10 15.13 11.65
N SER A 217 0.48 15.11 10.37
CA SER A 217 1.12 16.28 9.75
C SER A 217 0.74 16.47 8.28
N PHE A 218 -0.55 16.69 8.02
CA PHE A 218 -1.02 17.29 6.77
C PHE A 218 -2.00 18.39 7.17
N SER A 219 -1.50 19.62 7.18
CA SER A 219 -2.36 20.80 7.16
C SER A 219 -2.87 20.94 5.72
N LEU A 220 -4.06 20.40 5.46
CA LEU A 220 -4.80 20.61 4.22
C LEU A 220 -5.91 21.62 4.49
N ASN A 221 -5.73 22.82 3.95
CA ASN A 221 -6.83 23.74 3.74
C ASN A 221 -7.78 23.12 2.71
N GLY A 222 -9.06 22.96 3.07
CA GLY A 222 -10.14 22.67 2.12
C GLY A 222 -10.80 21.29 2.27
N SER A 223 -11.78 21.23 3.17
CA SER A 223 -13.00 20.38 3.10
C SER A 223 -12.88 18.96 2.52
N ASN A 224 -12.48 17.99 3.34
CA ASN A 224 -13.24 16.77 3.68
C ASN A 224 -12.35 15.77 4.42
N SER A 225 -12.75 15.41 5.64
CA SER A 225 -12.11 14.43 6.51
C SER A 225 -12.34 12.99 5.99
N SER A 226 -11.36 12.37 5.32
CA SER A 226 -11.50 10.99 4.83
C SER A 226 -10.34 10.05 5.14
N LEU A 227 -9.45 10.39 6.08
CA LEU A 227 -8.35 9.50 6.49
C LEU A 227 -8.42 9.05 7.95
N GLU A 228 -9.58 9.17 8.61
CA GLU A 228 -9.76 8.67 9.99
C GLU A 228 -10.15 7.19 10.07
N THR A 229 -10.32 6.47 8.96
CA THR A 229 -10.68 5.05 8.99
C THR A 229 -9.44 4.17 8.83
N PRO A 230 -9.05 3.37 9.85
CA PRO A 230 -7.90 2.48 9.74
C PRO A 230 -8.16 1.44 8.64
N LEU A 231 -7.20 1.24 7.72
CA LEU A 231 -7.29 0.26 6.60
C LEU A 231 -7.56 -1.19 7.04
N ALA A 232 -7.44 -1.48 8.35
CA ALA A 232 -7.84 -2.74 8.96
C ALA A 232 -9.38 -2.92 9.02
N ASN A 233 -10.15 -1.83 8.96
CA ASN A 233 -11.61 -1.82 9.03
C ASN A 233 -12.18 -0.98 7.89
N SER A 234 -12.72 -1.64 6.86
CA SER A 234 -13.35 -0.96 5.74
C SER A 234 -14.70 -0.34 6.14
N PRO A 235 -15.13 0.75 5.47
CA PRO A 235 -16.49 1.26 5.62
C PRO A 235 -17.52 0.20 5.22
N ARG A 236 -18.65 0.15 5.94
CA ARG A 236 -19.72 -0.85 5.70
C ARG A 236 -20.27 -0.79 4.28
N THR A 237 -20.37 0.41 3.73
CA THR A 237 -20.82 0.63 2.36
C THR A 237 -19.80 1.52 1.64
N PRO A 238 -19.27 1.09 0.50
CA PRO A 238 -18.40 1.93 -0.32
C PRO A 238 -19.21 3.06 -0.96
N SER A 239 -18.52 4.09 -1.42
CA SER A 239 -19.12 5.22 -2.13
C SER A 239 -19.95 4.77 -3.36
N ASP A 240 -21.02 5.50 -3.67
CA ASP A 240 -21.87 5.21 -4.83
C ASP A 240 -21.06 5.25 -6.14
N GLU A 241 -20.13 6.20 -6.28
CA GLU A 241 -19.20 6.29 -7.41
C GLU A 241 -18.43 4.97 -7.62
N ALA A 242 -17.97 4.35 -6.52
CA ALA A 242 -17.23 3.11 -6.60
C ALA A 242 -18.12 1.91 -6.94
N LYS A 243 -19.36 1.87 -6.42
CA LYS A 243 -20.33 0.81 -6.72
C LYS A 243 -20.75 0.82 -8.19
N GLU A 244 -20.99 2.00 -8.77
CA GLU A 244 -21.38 2.13 -10.18
C GLU A 244 -20.30 1.65 -11.16
N LYS A 245 -19.02 1.77 -10.77
CA LYS A 245 -17.88 1.34 -11.58
C LYS A 245 -17.56 -0.16 -11.46
N LEU A 246 -18.26 -0.91 -10.59
CA LEU A 246 -18.05 -2.35 -10.45
C LEU A 246 -18.49 -3.09 -11.72
N LEU A 247 -17.54 -3.81 -12.31
CA LEU A 247 -17.79 -4.62 -13.50
C LEU A 247 -18.30 -6.00 -13.12
N ARG A 248 -19.26 -6.50 -13.89
CA ARG A 248 -19.83 -7.84 -13.72
C ARG A 248 -19.67 -8.63 -15.02
N PRO A 249 -18.64 -9.50 -15.14
CA PRO A 249 -18.44 -10.30 -16.33
C PRO A 249 -19.55 -11.34 -16.46
N LYS A 250 -20.16 -11.47 -17.64
CA LYS A 250 -21.25 -12.45 -17.89
C LYS A 250 -20.77 -13.71 -18.60
N THR A 251 -19.56 -13.69 -19.14
CA THR A 251 -18.98 -14.80 -19.91
C THR A 251 -17.50 -14.95 -19.55
N LEU A 252 -16.93 -16.12 -19.80
CA LEU A 252 -15.51 -16.38 -19.59
C LEU A 252 -14.61 -15.44 -20.43
N VAL A 253 -15.08 -15.03 -21.61
CA VAL A 253 -14.41 -14.04 -22.47
C VAL A 253 -14.38 -12.67 -21.81
N GLU A 254 -15.49 -12.22 -21.22
CA GLU A 254 -15.56 -10.96 -20.48
C GLU A 254 -14.66 -11.02 -19.23
N ARG A 255 -14.66 -12.14 -18.50
CA ARG A 255 -13.76 -12.36 -17.36
C ARG A 255 -12.30 -12.32 -17.78
N ALA A 256 -11.94 -12.94 -18.90
CA ALA A 256 -10.57 -12.91 -19.44
C ALA A 256 -10.11 -11.48 -19.80
N ARG A 257 -11.03 -10.61 -20.19
CA ARG A 257 -10.75 -9.20 -20.50
C ARG A 257 -10.51 -8.33 -19.27
N LEU A 258 -10.89 -8.77 -18.06
CA LEU A 258 -10.53 -8.07 -16.82
C LEU A 258 -9.01 -7.97 -16.63
N ASN A 259 -8.26 -8.95 -17.14
CA ASN A 259 -6.79 -8.97 -17.07
C ASN A 259 -6.09 -8.07 -18.10
N SER A 260 -6.84 -7.29 -18.89
CA SER A 260 -6.27 -6.34 -19.87
C SER A 260 -5.78 -5.03 -19.23
N GLY A 261 -6.22 -4.71 -18.01
CA GLY A 261 -5.91 -3.46 -17.33
C GLY A 261 -4.57 -3.41 -16.59
N TRP A 262 -3.91 -4.55 -16.38
CA TRP A 262 -2.66 -4.61 -15.61
C TRP A 262 -1.55 -3.76 -16.24
N LEU A 263 -0.87 -2.98 -15.41
CA LEU A 263 0.36 -2.28 -15.81
C LEU A 263 1.54 -3.26 -15.85
N ASP A 264 2.53 -2.94 -16.69
CA ASP A 264 3.84 -3.59 -16.73
C ASP A 264 4.65 -3.16 -15.52
N SER A 265 4.98 -4.12 -14.67
CA SER A 265 5.72 -3.87 -13.43
C SER A 265 7.16 -3.39 -13.69
N SER A 266 7.69 -3.60 -14.89
CA SER A 266 9.08 -3.26 -15.28
C SER A 266 9.24 -1.90 -15.96
N LEU A 267 8.14 -1.20 -16.26
CA LEU A 267 8.13 0.17 -16.78
C LEU A 267 7.64 1.14 -15.70
N SER A 268 8.03 2.40 -15.79
CA SER A 268 7.50 3.46 -14.94
C SER A 268 6.06 3.83 -15.27
N LEU A 269 5.40 4.55 -14.37
CA LEU A 269 4.02 5.01 -14.58
C LEU A 269 3.93 5.96 -15.78
N MET A 270 4.91 6.85 -15.94
CA MET A 270 4.93 7.84 -17.03
C MET A 270 5.07 7.18 -18.42
N GLU A 271 5.94 6.17 -18.52
CA GLU A 271 6.17 5.36 -19.74
C GLU A 271 4.92 4.59 -20.17
N GLN A 272 4.02 4.32 -19.24
CA GLN A 272 2.79 3.61 -19.51
C GLN A 272 1.60 4.55 -19.77
N ASN A 273 1.85 5.84 -19.99
CA ASN A 273 0.83 6.87 -20.18
C ASN A 273 -0.09 7.08 -18.97
N VAL A 274 0.44 6.92 -17.76
CA VAL A 274 -0.23 7.41 -16.54
C VAL A 274 0.17 8.88 -16.38
N ARG A 275 -0.80 9.73 -16.07
CA ARG A 275 -0.63 11.16 -15.84
C ARG A 275 -1.06 11.53 -14.42
N GLU A 276 -0.70 12.73 -14.01
CA GLU A 276 -1.08 13.24 -12.70
C GLU A 276 -2.61 13.30 -12.56
N PHE A 277 -3.10 12.93 -11.38
CA PHE A 277 -4.53 12.76 -11.05
C PHE A 277 -5.26 11.63 -11.79
N ASP A 278 -4.56 10.82 -12.61
CA ASP A 278 -5.16 9.61 -13.15
C ASP A 278 -5.53 8.64 -12.02
N THR A 279 -6.55 7.83 -12.29
CA THR A 279 -7.00 6.79 -11.36
C THR A 279 -6.38 5.44 -11.70
N LEU A 280 -5.75 4.80 -10.73
CA LEU A 280 -5.30 3.40 -10.81
C LEU A 280 -5.93 2.56 -9.70
N LEU A 281 -6.12 1.28 -9.97
CA LEU A 281 -6.61 0.29 -9.02
C LEU A 281 -5.41 -0.42 -8.41
N LEU A 282 -5.26 -0.40 -7.09
CA LEU A 282 -4.38 -1.31 -6.39
C LEU A 282 -5.15 -2.61 -6.14
N ARG A 283 -4.64 -3.74 -6.62
CA ARG A 283 -5.29 -5.05 -6.52
C ARG A 283 -4.25 -6.14 -6.26
N TYR A 284 -4.66 -7.18 -5.53
CA TYR A 284 -3.90 -8.42 -5.46
C TYR A 284 -3.94 -9.08 -6.84
N LYS A 285 -2.77 -9.13 -7.50
CA LYS A 285 -2.59 -9.68 -8.85
C LYS A 285 -2.32 -11.18 -8.78
N TYR A 286 -1.56 -11.61 -7.77
CA TYR A 286 -1.12 -12.99 -7.63
C TYR A 286 -1.80 -13.66 -6.43
N TYR A 287 -2.49 -14.78 -6.68
CA TYR A 287 -3.31 -15.49 -5.69
C TYR A 287 -2.49 -16.52 -4.91
N CYS A 288 -1.32 -16.12 -4.43
CA CYS A 288 -0.41 -16.92 -3.61
C CYS A 288 0.02 -16.10 -2.40
N PHE A 289 -0.84 -16.04 -1.38
CA PHE A 289 -0.62 -15.24 -0.19
C PHE A 289 0.35 -15.94 0.76
N PHE A 290 1.53 -15.36 0.93
CA PHE A 290 2.56 -15.89 1.81
C PHE A 290 2.45 -15.31 3.22
N ASP A 291 2.64 -16.16 4.24
CA ASP A 291 2.68 -15.78 5.66
C ASP A 291 1.57 -14.80 6.07
N LEU A 292 0.31 -15.12 5.75
CA LEU A 292 -0.81 -14.27 6.15
C LEU A 292 -1.01 -14.36 7.66
N ASN A 293 -0.40 -13.42 8.40
CA ASN A 293 -0.27 -13.49 9.85
C ASN A 293 -1.23 -12.51 10.54
N PRO A 294 -2.23 -13.00 11.30
CA PRO A 294 -3.22 -12.14 11.97
C PRO A 294 -2.60 -11.04 12.85
N LYS A 295 -1.44 -11.31 13.46
CA LYS A 295 -0.75 -10.40 14.37
C LYS A 295 -0.16 -9.15 13.68
N TYR A 296 0.23 -9.29 12.41
CA TYR A 296 0.95 -8.23 11.68
C TYR A 296 0.16 -7.70 10.47
N ASP A 297 -0.78 -8.48 9.94
CA ASP A 297 -1.42 -8.25 8.64
C ASP A 297 -2.87 -7.81 8.76
N SER A 298 -3.30 -7.13 9.83
CA SER A 298 -4.71 -6.72 9.97
C SER A 298 -5.23 -5.92 8.75
N ALA A 299 -4.45 -4.96 8.25
CA ALA A 299 -4.77 -4.20 7.03
C ALA A 299 -4.72 -5.07 5.77
N ARG A 300 -3.67 -5.89 5.59
CA ARG A 300 -3.51 -6.78 4.43
C ARG A 300 -4.62 -7.83 4.35
N ILE A 301 -4.96 -8.48 5.47
CA ILE A 301 -6.08 -9.42 5.58
C ILE A 301 -7.39 -8.74 5.22
N ASN A 302 -7.62 -7.53 5.72
CA ASN A 302 -8.83 -6.76 5.40
C ASN A 302 -8.93 -6.47 3.89
N GLN A 303 -7.84 -6.02 3.25
CA GLN A 303 -7.85 -5.72 1.82
C GLN A 303 -8.00 -6.99 0.95
N ILE A 304 -7.43 -8.14 1.35
CA ILE A 304 -7.67 -9.42 0.65
C ILE A 304 -9.13 -9.85 0.81
N TYR A 305 -9.67 -9.75 2.03
CA TYR A 305 -11.08 -10.05 2.33
C TYR A 305 -12.02 -9.22 1.47
N GLU A 306 -11.77 -7.91 1.37
CA GLU A 306 -12.58 -7.01 0.54
C GLU A 306 -12.47 -7.35 -0.95
N GLN A 307 -11.28 -7.65 -1.47
CA GLN A 307 -11.14 -8.09 -2.86
C GLN A 307 -11.92 -9.40 -3.11
N ALA A 308 -11.84 -10.35 -2.19
CA ALA A 308 -12.57 -11.61 -2.27
C ALA A 308 -14.08 -11.36 -2.24
N LYS A 309 -14.58 -10.52 -1.32
CA LYS A 309 -15.98 -10.12 -1.21
C LYS A 309 -16.49 -9.56 -2.54
N TRP A 310 -15.78 -8.59 -3.12
CA TRP A 310 -16.19 -7.99 -4.38
C TRP A 310 -16.12 -8.97 -5.55
N SER A 311 -15.15 -9.90 -5.59
CA SER A 311 -15.11 -10.94 -6.63
C SER A 311 -16.32 -11.88 -6.61
N ILE A 312 -16.87 -12.16 -5.42
CA ILE A 312 -18.07 -12.98 -5.25
C ILE A 312 -19.34 -12.18 -5.58
N LEU A 313 -19.47 -10.95 -5.08
CA LEU A 313 -20.65 -10.11 -5.31
C LEU A 313 -20.80 -9.63 -6.76
N THR A 314 -19.68 -9.45 -7.47
CA THR A 314 -19.67 -9.09 -8.89
C THR A 314 -19.79 -10.28 -9.83
N GLU A 315 -19.86 -11.51 -9.30
CA GLU A 315 -19.90 -12.75 -10.08
C GLU A 315 -18.64 -12.90 -10.98
N GLU A 316 -17.49 -12.39 -10.52
CA GLU A 316 -16.19 -12.67 -11.15
C GLU A 316 -15.76 -14.12 -10.88
N ILE A 317 -16.02 -14.60 -9.67
CA ILE A 317 -15.83 -15.99 -9.26
C ILE A 317 -17.18 -16.55 -8.85
N ASP A 318 -17.54 -17.69 -9.44
CA ASP A 318 -18.78 -18.37 -9.13
C ASP A 318 -18.68 -19.24 -7.86
N CYS A 319 -19.80 -19.37 -7.17
CA CYS A 319 -19.98 -20.25 -6.02
C CYS A 319 -21.39 -20.87 -6.00
N THR A 320 -21.55 -21.94 -5.24
CA THR A 320 -22.84 -22.59 -5.02
C THR A 320 -23.76 -21.74 -4.13
N GLU A 321 -25.03 -22.13 -4.06
CA GLU A 321 -26.01 -21.45 -3.20
C GLU A 321 -25.66 -21.56 -1.72
N GLU A 322 -25.20 -22.73 -1.26
CA GLU A 322 -24.78 -22.95 0.12
C GLU A 322 -23.51 -22.16 0.47
N GLU A 323 -22.51 -22.15 -0.42
CA GLU A 323 -21.31 -21.33 -0.25
C GLU A 323 -21.64 -19.84 -0.20
N MET A 324 -22.58 -19.36 -1.02
CA MET A 324 -23.03 -17.96 -0.97
C MET A 324 -23.68 -17.62 0.38
N MET A 325 -24.49 -18.51 0.96
CA MET A 325 -25.06 -18.27 2.29
C MET A 325 -23.97 -18.20 3.36
N LEU A 326 -22.94 -19.05 3.27
CA LEU A 326 -21.76 -18.97 4.14
C LEU A 326 -21.02 -17.63 3.98
N PHE A 327 -20.75 -17.19 2.74
CA PHE A 327 -20.11 -15.90 2.48
C PHE A 327 -20.94 -14.73 3.01
N ALA A 328 -22.25 -14.75 2.83
CA ALA A 328 -23.16 -13.73 3.35
C ALA A 328 -23.17 -13.71 4.89
N ALA A 329 -23.18 -14.87 5.54
CA ALA A 329 -23.11 -14.99 6.99
C ALA A 329 -21.76 -14.50 7.56
N LEU A 330 -20.63 -14.80 6.90
CA LEU A 330 -19.31 -14.30 7.30
C LEU A 330 -19.21 -12.78 7.13
N GLN A 331 -19.73 -12.22 6.04
CA GLN A 331 -19.86 -10.76 5.87
C GLN A 331 -20.70 -10.13 6.97
N PHE A 332 -21.83 -10.76 7.32
CA PHE A 332 -22.67 -10.28 8.42
C PHE A 332 -21.92 -10.31 9.76
N GLN A 333 -21.18 -11.38 10.06
CA GLN A 333 -20.35 -11.45 11.27
C GLN A 333 -19.27 -10.36 11.29
N VAL A 334 -18.59 -10.12 10.17
CA VAL A 334 -17.61 -9.02 10.04
C VAL A 334 -18.27 -7.68 10.34
N ASN A 335 -19.47 -7.43 9.81
CA ASN A 335 -20.22 -6.20 10.08
C ASN A 335 -20.62 -6.06 11.56
N CYS A 336 -21.04 -7.14 12.21
CA CYS A 336 -21.34 -7.16 13.65
C CYS A 336 -20.12 -6.86 14.51
N GLN A 337 -18.95 -7.42 14.17
CA GLN A 337 -17.70 -7.26 14.92
C GLN A 337 -16.95 -5.96 14.60
N SER A 338 -17.29 -5.27 13.51
CA SER A 338 -16.58 -4.06 13.03
C SER A 338 -16.47 -2.92 14.06
N ASN A 339 -17.44 -2.81 14.96
CA ASN A 339 -17.49 -1.77 16.00
C ASN A 339 -17.17 -2.33 17.41
N VAL A 340 -16.81 -3.60 17.50
CA VAL A 340 -16.49 -4.27 18.78
C VAL A 340 -14.97 -4.20 18.99
N PRO A 341 -14.49 -3.80 20.18
CA PRO A 341 -13.07 -3.90 20.52
C PRO A 341 -12.56 -5.32 20.31
N GLN A 342 -11.48 -5.47 19.55
CA GLN A 342 -10.92 -6.80 19.26
C GLN A 342 -10.04 -7.29 20.42
N PRO A 343 -10.07 -8.58 20.76
CA PRO A 343 -9.19 -9.15 21.79
C PRO A 343 -7.71 -9.02 21.36
N ASP A 344 -6.86 -8.61 22.30
CA ASP A 344 -5.44 -8.39 22.05
C ASP A 344 -4.74 -9.70 21.66
N SER A 345 -4.27 -9.79 20.41
CA SER A 345 -3.58 -10.98 19.87
C SER A 345 -2.15 -11.18 20.42
N PHE A 346 -1.79 -10.47 21.48
CA PHE A 346 -0.47 -10.54 22.12
C PHE A 346 -0.42 -11.49 23.32
N GLN A 347 -1.56 -11.98 23.82
CA GLN A 347 -1.62 -12.75 25.07
C GLN A 347 -1.41 -14.26 24.92
N SER A 348 -1.55 -14.83 23.72
CA SER A 348 -1.58 -16.30 23.56
C SER A 348 -0.29 -17.04 23.91
N ASP A 349 0.88 -16.38 23.85
CA ASP A 349 2.17 -17.02 24.14
C ASP A 349 2.67 -16.74 25.58
N GLU A 350 2.14 -15.72 26.26
CA GLU A 350 2.53 -15.37 27.64
C GLU A 350 1.60 -15.97 28.69
N ASP A 351 0.32 -16.22 28.36
CA ASP A 351 -0.65 -16.81 29.31
C ASP A 351 -0.26 -18.23 29.77
N ASP A 352 0.40 -19.04 28.93
CA ASP A 352 0.88 -20.38 29.33
C ASP A 352 2.10 -20.31 30.26
N ILE A 353 2.87 -19.21 30.21
CA ILE A 353 4.07 -19.00 31.03
C ILE A 353 3.70 -18.33 32.35
N ASP A 354 2.82 -17.33 32.32
CA ASP A 354 2.35 -16.62 33.51
C ASP A 354 1.35 -17.46 34.32
N SER A 355 0.53 -18.31 33.69
CA SER A 355 -0.27 -19.32 34.42
C SER A 355 0.64 -20.36 35.09
N ALA A 356 1.69 -20.83 34.41
CA ALA A 356 2.67 -21.75 34.99
C ALA A 356 3.51 -21.10 36.10
N LEU A 357 3.83 -19.80 35.99
CA LEU A 357 4.53 -19.03 37.03
C LEU A 357 3.62 -18.73 38.23
N THR A 358 2.34 -18.45 38.00
CA THR A 358 1.35 -18.23 39.07
C THR A 358 1.09 -19.53 39.84
N ASP A 359 1.00 -20.67 39.14
CA ASP A 359 0.89 -22.00 39.76
C ASP A 359 2.15 -22.39 40.54
N LEU A 360 3.35 -22.00 40.07
CA LEU A 360 4.60 -22.18 40.82
C LEU A 360 4.71 -21.24 42.03
N GLN A 361 4.19 -20.02 41.93
CA GLN A 361 4.22 -19.02 43.01
C GLN A 361 3.23 -19.38 44.14
N VAL A 362 2.07 -19.94 43.79
CA VAL A 362 1.10 -20.49 44.76
C VAL A 362 1.66 -21.73 45.48
N SER A 363 2.62 -22.44 44.88
CA SER A 363 3.29 -23.61 45.49
C SER A 363 4.48 -23.24 46.39
N LEU A 364 4.99 -22.00 46.33
CA LEU A 364 6.20 -21.56 47.02
C LEU A 364 6.00 -20.49 48.10
N GLU A 365 4.82 -19.88 48.22
CA GLU A 365 4.52 -18.87 49.24
C GLU A 365 3.70 -19.44 50.41
N GLY A 366 4.25 -20.48 51.04
CA GLY A 366 4.00 -20.79 52.44
C GLY A 366 5.18 -20.31 53.27
N SER A 367 5.00 -19.24 54.06
CA SER A 367 5.91 -18.69 55.09
C SER A 367 6.77 -17.49 54.69
N SER A 368 6.31 -16.27 54.97
CA SER A 368 7.05 -15.30 55.81
C SER A 368 6.23 -14.02 56.05
N LEU A 369 6.04 -13.70 57.33
CA LEU A 369 5.40 -12.48 57.81
C LEU A 369 6.28 -11.24 57.60
N ASN A 370 5.59 -10.10 57.45
CA ASN A 370 5.91 -8.74 57.89
C ASN A 370 7.38 -8.26 57.89
N ASN A 371 7.63 -7.17 57.17
CA ASN A 371 8.52 -6.13 57.68
C ASN A 371 7.90 -4.74 57.48
N SER A 372 7.55 -4.14 58.61
CA SER A 372 7.03 -2.80 58.75
C SER A 372 8.17 -1.78 58.77
N GLY A 373 8.06 -0.74 57.93
CA GLY A 373 8.51 0.63 58.20
C GLY A 373 9.99 0.86 58.49
N ASP A 374 10.78 1.08 57.45
CA ASP A 374 12.08 1.77 57.55
C ASP A 374 12.01 3.12 56.81
N ILE A 375 11.89 4.20 57.59
CA ILE A 375 11.64 5.58 57.14
C ILE A 375 12.94 6.30 56.69
N THR A 376 13.97 5.55 56.30
CA THR A 376 15.25 6.10 55.82
C THR A 376 15.66 5.59 54.44
N HIS A 377 14.88 4.72 53.81
CA HIS A 377 15.18 4.21 52.47
C HIS A 377 14.60 5.14 51.40
N VAL A 378 15.47 5.75 50.60
CA VAL A 378 15.05 6.52 49.41
C VAL A 378 14.34 5.56 48.45
N PRO A 379 13.06 5.78 48.12
CA PRO A 379 12.34 4.91 47.20
C PRO A 379 13.00 4.92 45.83
N GLU A 380 13.26 3.73 45.30
CA GLU A 380 13.92 3.51 44.01
C GLU A 380 13.00 2.66 43.13
N LEU A 381 12.81 3.10 41.89
CA LEU A 381 12.02 2.38 40.89
C LEU A 381 12.97 1.84 39.84
N SER A 382 12.98 0.52 39.63
CA SER A 382 13.88 -0.11 38.68
C SER A 382 13.23 -1.22 37.87
N ASN A 383 13.33 -1.12 36.55
CA ASN A 383 12.73 -2.05 35.60
C ASN A 383 13.50 -2.05 34.28
N TYR A 384 13.32 -3.10 33.47
CA TYR A 384 13.70 -3.06 32.07
C TYR A 384 12.65 -2.27 31.28
N LEU A 385 13.08 -1.25 30.54
CA LEU A 385 12.22 -0.43 29.68
C LEU A 385 12.86 -0.30 28.30
N ARG A 386 12.05 0.09 27.31
CA ARG A 386 12.54 0.37 25.95
C ARG A 386 12.90 1.85 25.82
N PHE A 387 14.15 2.12 25.48
CA PHE A 387 14.70 3.46 25.35
C PHE A 387 15.00 3.85 23.92
N LEU A 388 14.65 5.09 23.55
CA LEU A 388 15.08 5.71 22.31
C LEU A 388 15.52 7.15 22.60
N LYS A 389 16.71 7.51 22.12
CA LYS A 389 17.20 8.89 22.06
C LYS A 389 17.28 9.31 20.59
N PRO A 390 16.36 10.15 20.08
CA PRO A 390 16.42 10.63 18.71
C PRO A 390 17.74 11.35 18.44
N LYS A 391 18.44 11.00 17.37
CA LYS A 391 19.61 11.74 16.86
C LYS A 391 19.36 12.09 15.41
N ARG A 392 19.65 13.34 15.01
CA ARG A 392 19.34 13.90 13.69
C ARG A 392 19.85 13.08 12.48
N PHE A 393 20.83 12.18 12.66
CA PHE A 393 21.48 11.46 11.55
C PHE A 393 21.88 9.99 11.83
N THR A 394 21.28 9.30 12.81
CA THR A 394 21.55 7.85 12.98
C THR A 394 20.31 7.06 13.39
N LEU A 395 19.98 6.05 12.59
CA LEU A 395 18.98 5.03 12.89
C LEU A 395 19.41 4.09 14.02
N LYS A 396 18.82 4.25 15.20
CA LYS A 396 18.80 3.19 16.21
C LYS A 396 17.36 3.08 16.70
N GLY A 397 16.76 1.90 16.54
CA GLY A 397 15.44 1.60 17.12
C GLY A 397 15.50 1.55 18.66
N PHE A 398 14.34 1.36 19.27
CA PHE A 398 14.21 1.18 20.72
C PHE A 398 15.11 0.06 21.23
N LYS A 399 15.86 0.34 22.30
CA LYS A 399 16.72 -0.65 22.96
C LYS A 399 16.16 -0.97 24.33
N ARG A 400 16.03 -2.26 24.66
CA ARG A 400 15.72 -2.69 26.02
C ARG A 400 16.93 -2.43 26.91
N LEU A 401 16.77 -1.56 27.92
CA LEU A 401 17.82 -1.15 28.86
C LEU A 401 17.25 -1.24 30.28
N TYR A 402 18.14 -1.32 31.27
CA TYR A 402 17.75 -1.33 32.67
C TYR A 402 17.73 0.09 33.21
N PHE A 403 16.60 0.53 33.72
CA PHE A 403 16.41 1.87 34.27
C PHE A 403 16.35 1.82 35.78
N VAL A 404 16.96 2.82 36.40
CA VAL A 404 16.88 3.08 37.83
C VAL A 404 16.50 4.54 38.01
N PHE A 405 15.32 4.79 38.57
CA PHE A 405 14.87 6.11 38.96
C PHE A 405 15.06 6.27 40.46
N LYS A 406 15.80 7.32 40.84
CA LYS A 406 16.08 7.66 42.23
C LYS A 406 16.06 9.18 42.41
N ASP A 407 15.34 9.64 43.43
CA ASP A 407 15.08 11.06 43.69
C ASP A 407 14.42 11.79 42.51
N THR A 408 15.22 12.49 41.71
CA THR A 408 14.83 13.22 40.49
C THR A 408 15.71 12.84 39.29
N HIS A 409 16.55 11.82 39.46
CA HIS A 409 17.51 11.36 38.48
C HIS A 409 17.08 10.01 37.90
N LEU A 410 17.17 9.91 36.58
CA LEU A 410 16.96 8.70 35.83
C LEU A 410 18.31 8.18 35.32
N SER A 411 18.74 7.05 35.86
CA SER A 411 19.99 6.37 35.51
C SER A 411 19.70 5.17 34.61
N ILE A 412 20.46 5.04 33.52
CA ILE A 412 20.26 4.00 32.50
C ILE A 412 21.49 3.11 32.40
N TYR A 413 21.27 1.80 32.43
CA TYR A 413 22.28 0.75 32.38
C TYR A 413 22.02 -0.21 31.22
N LYS A 414 23.07 -0.88 30.73
CA LYS A 414 22.93 -1.88 29.66
C LYS A 414 22.32 -3.18 30.17
N ARG A 415 22.67 -3.59 31.39
CA ARG A 415 22.19 -4.80 32.07
C ARG A 415 21.98 -4.49 33.55
N LYS A 416 21.14 -5.29 34.23
CA LYS A 416 20.90 -5.18 35.67
C LYS A 416 22.18 -5.38 36.50
N GLU A 417 23.08 -6.25 36.05
CA GLU A 417 24.38 -6.53 36.70
C GLU A 417 25.30 -5.30 36.79
N ASP A 418 25.09 -4.30 35.92
CA ASP A 418 25.86 -3.05 35.89
C ASP A 418 25.31 -1.97 36.84
N SER A 419 24.23 -2.23 37.59
CA SER A 419 23.56 -1.21 38.43
C SER A 419 24.44 -0.64 39.55
N GLY A 420 25.51 -1.36 39.94
CA GLY A 420 26.55 -0.90 40.86
C GLY A 420 27.74 -0.17 40.21
N ASN A 421 27.82 -0.15 38.87
CA ASN A 421 28.88 0.49 38.08
C ASN A 421 28.43 1.86 37.54
N ARG A 422 29.33 2.57 36.84
CA ARG A 422 29.03 3.89 36.26
C ARG A 422 27.87 3.77 35.24
N PRO A 423 26.75 4.50 35.42
CA PRO A 423 25.62 4.46 34.49
C PRO A 423 26.00 4.93 33.09
N ALA A 424 25.37 4.33 32.07
CA ALA A 424 25.61 4.69 30.67
C ALA A 424 25.05 6.07 30.32
N LEU A 425 23.97 6.48 31.01
CA LEU A 425 23.40 7.82 30.93
C LEU A 425 22.70 8.16 32.25
N VAL A 426 22.87 9.38 32.72
CA VAL A 426 22.12 9.95 33.85
C VAL A 426 21.38 11.19 33.36
N ILE A 427 20.09 11.26 33.63
CA ILE A 427 19.21 12.34 33.20
C ILE A 427 18.63 12.97 34.47
N ASN A 428 18.80 14.27 34.64
CA ASN A 428 18.09 15.03 35.66
C ASN A 428 16.75 15.48 35.07
N LEU A 429 15.65 15.07 35.69
CA LEU A 429 14.31 15.35 35.20
C LEU A 429 13.73 16.65 35.76
N LYS A 430 14.44 17.38 36.62
CA LYS A 430 13.93 18.64 37.17
C LYS A 430 13.71 19.68 36.06
N GLY A 431 12.48 20.17 35.93
CA GLY A 431 12.09 21.12 34.89
C GLY A 431 11.94 20.52 33.49
N CYS A 432 11.83 19.20 33.35
CA CYS A 432 11.51 18.57 32.08
C CYS A 432 10.01 18.66 31.75
N GLU A 433 9.67 18.60 30.47
CA GLU A 433 8.29 18.42 30.02
C GLU A 433 8.01 16.93 29.81
N VAL A 434 6.97 16.42 30.47
CA VAL A 434 6.58 15.01 30.44
C VAL A 434 5.27 14.87 29.70
N THR A 435 5.30 14.27 28.51
CA THR A 435 4.12 14.08 27.67
C THR A 435 3.75 12.59 27.55
N PRO A 436 2.46 12.23 27.73
CA PRO A 436 1.99 10.86 27.50
C PRO A 436 1.96 10.55 26.01
N ASP A 437 2.44 9.36 25.64
CA ASP A 437 2.28 8.77 24.31
C ASP A 437 1.61 7.40 24.47
N VAL A 438 0.35 7.43 24.89
CA VAL A 438 -0.43 6.24 25.22
C VAL A 438 -1.45 5.95 24.13
N ASN A 439 -1.48 4.70 23.70
CA ASN A 439 -2.58 4.16 22.92
C ASN A 439 -2.96 2.80 23.51
N ILE A 440 -4.06 2.78 24.26
CA ILE A 440 -4.57 1.59 24.95
C ILE A 440 -4.92 0.50 23.94
N SER A 441 -5.57 0.87 22.83
CA SER A 441 -5.96 -0.07 21.75
C SER A 441 -4.78 -0.74 21.02
N GLN A 442 -3.56 -0.24 21.21
CA GLN A 442 -2.34 -0.78 20.60
C GLN A 442 -1.32 -1.23 21.65
N SER A 443 -1.71 -1.34 22.93
CA SER A 443 -0.81 -1.63 24.06
C SER A 443 0.48 -0.80 24.00
N LYS A 444 0.33 0.50 23.67
CA LYS A 444 1.43 1.46 23.56
C LYS A 444 1.42 2.32 24.81
N TYR A 445 2.40 2.11 25.68
CA TYR A 445 2.57 2.88 26.91
C TYR A 445 3.86 3.70 26.87
N GLY A 446 3.85 4.79 26.10
CA GLY A 446 4.99 5.67 25.88
C GLY A 446 5.01 6.89 26.81
N ILE A 447 6.21 7.27 27.23
CA ILE A 447 6.51 8.49 27.98
C ILE A 447 7.57 9.27 27.19
N ARG A 448 7.24 10.50 26.81
CA ARG A 448 8.17 11.40 26.14
C ARG A 448 8.64 12.47 27.12
N LEU A 449 9.96 12.56 27.26
CA LEU A 449 10.65 13.46 28.18
C LEU A 449 11.47 14.47 27.40
N GLU A 450 11.15 15.75 27.55
CA GLU A 450 11.92 16.85 26.97
C GLU A 450 12.71 17.53 28.08
N VAL A 451 14.02 17.27 28.11
CA VAL A 451 14.90 17.68 29.21
C VAL A 451 15.75 18.88 28.79
N PRO A 452 15.73 19.99 29.55
CA PRO A 452 16.55 21.16 29.27
C PRO A 452 18.05 20.82 29.29
N SER A 453 18.77 21.20 28.23
CA SER A 453 20.22 21.05 28.10
C SER A 453 20.87 22.34 27.59
N HIS A 454 22.18 22.45 27.76
CA HIS A 454 23.00 23.62 27.38
C HIS A 454 23.00 23.94 25.86
N ILE A 455 22.51 23.02 25.02
CA ILE A 455 22.42 23.15 23.55
C ILE A 455 20.95 23.27 23.08
N GLY A 456 19.97 23.27 24.01
CA GLY A 456 18.53 23.24 23.73
C GLY A 456 17.82 22.08 24.44
N MET A 457 16.55 21.83 24.11
CA MET A 457 15.80 20.70 24.66
C MET A 457 16.33 19.37 24.10
N THR A 458 16.64 18.41 24.97
CA THR A 458 17.01 17.05 24.58
C THR A 458 15.85 16.11 24.83
N GLU A 459 15.39 15.46 23.77
CA GLU A 459 14.25 14.55 23.80
C GLU A 459 14.68 13.11 24.12
N TYR A 460 13.91 12.43 24.97
CA TYR A 460 14.07 11.04 25.34
C TYR A 460 12.72 10.32 25.34
N TRP A 461 12.68 9.15 24.71
CA TRP A 461 11.47 8.34 24.61
C TRP A 461 11.65 7.05 25.41
N ILE A 462 10.71 6.79 26.30
CA ILE A 462 10.65 5.61 27.14
C ILE A 462 9.34 4.88 26.84
N ARG A 463 9.39 3.56 26.68
CA ARG A 463 8.19 2.74 26.52
C ARG A 463 8.17 1.64 27.57
N CYS A 464 7.05 1.59 28.28
CA CYS A 464 6.71 0.58 29.27
C CYS A 464 6.01 -0.61 28.60
N ASP A 465 6.06 -1.76 29.25
CA ASP A 465 5.48 -3.00 28.76
C ASP A 465 4.02 -3.19 29.27
N THR A 466 3.68 -2.71 30.49
CA THR A 466 2.34 -2.86 31.09
C THR A 466 1.72 -1.52 31.56
N GLU A 467 0.39 -1.49 31.73
CA GLU A 467 -0.37 -0.33 32.25
C GLU A 467 0.09 0.07 33.65
N GLU A 468 0.25 -0.90 34.55
CA GLU A 468 0.69 -0.65 35.92
C GLU A 468 2.12 -0.12 35.97
N GLN A 469 3.00 -0.65 35.13
CA GLN A 469 4.37 -0.16 35.00
C GLN A 469 4.33 1.28 34.48
N TYR A 470 3.58 1.55 33.42
CA TYR A 470 3.43 2.90 32.88
C TYR A 470 2.92 3.89 33.92
N ALA A 471 1.89 3.54 34.69
CA ALA A 471 1.34 4.44 35.70
C ALA A 471 2.38 4.85 36.76
N LYS A 472 3.17 3.89 37.25
CA LYS A 472 4.27 4.12 38.20
C LYS A 472 5.36 5.03 37.61
N TRP A 473 5.81 4.71 36.39
CA TRP A 473 6.89 5.46 35.73
C TRP A 473 6.45 6.87 35.29
N MET A 474 5.21 7.03 34.83
CA MET A 474 4.65 8.33 34.44
C MET A 474 4.45 9.25 35.66
N ALA A 475 3.89 8.73 36.76
CA ALA A 475 3.75 9.48 38.01
C ALA A 475 5.13 9.93 38.53
N ALA A 476 6.12 9.03 38.54
CA ALA A 476 7.48 9.34 38.98
C ALA A 476 8.11 10.47 38.14
N CYS A 477 8.00 10.39 36.81
CA CYS A 477 8.53 11.43 35.92
C CYS A 477 7.82 12.78 36.08
N ARG A 478 6.48 12.79 36.23
CA ARG A 478 5.69 14.02 36.43
C ARG A 478 6.02 14.71 37.74
N LEU A 479 6.25 13.96 38.81
CA LEU A 479 6.70 14.52 40.08
C LEU A 479 8.14 15.04 39.98
N ALA A 480 9.03 14.30 39.34
CA ALA A 480 10.42 14.73 39.13
C ALA A 480 10.53 16.04 38.34
N ALA A 481 9.70 16.21 37.32
CA ALA A 481 9.58 17.44 36.54
C ALA A 481 9.28 18.66 37.42
N LYS A 482 8.42 18.48 38.42
CA LYS A 482 8.06 19.49 39.43
C LYS A 482 9.10 19.61 40.55
N GLY A 483 10.19 18.84 40.51
CA GLY A 483 11.24 18.80 41.52
C GLY A 483 10.88 18.03 42.78
N LYS A 484 9.81 17.22 42.74
CA LYS A 484 9.37 16.34 43.83
C LYS A 484 9.90 14.91 43.62
N THR A 485 10.01 14.13 44.70
CA THR A 485 10.48 12.74 44.65
C THR A 485 9.32 11.77 44.83
N MET A 486 9.55 10.47 44.58
CA MET A 486 8.56 9.41 44.84
C MET A 486 8.23 9.22 46.34
N ALA A 487 8.99 9.87 47.23
CA ALA A 487 8.68 9.89 48.67
C ALA A 487 7.61 10.93 49.04
N ASP A 488 7.19 11.78 48.10
CA ASP A 488 6.07 12.71 48.29
C ASP A 488 4.76 11.92 48.39
N SER A 489 3.90 12.28 49.35
CA SER A 489 2.62 11.60 49.60
C SER A 489 1.67 11.63 48.40
N SER A 490 1.89 12.54 47.44
CA SER A 490 1.12 12.62 46.20
C SER A 490 1.46 11.54 45.16
N TYR A 491 2.60 10.83 45.29
CA TYR A 491 3.01 9.80 44.33
C TYR A 491 1.98 8.69 44.18
N GLU A 492 1.58 8.05 45.29
CA GLU A 492 0.59 6.98 45.27
C GLU A 492 -0.79 7.46 44.77
N THR A 493 -1.16 8.71 45.07
CA THR A 493 -2.42 9.27 44.54
C THR A 493 -2.35 9.54 43.05
N GLU A 494 -1.19 9.96 42.52
CA GLU A 494 -0.99 10.20 41.09
C GLU A 494 -0.94 8.88 40.31
N VAL A 495 -0.31 7.83 40.86
CA VAL A 495 -0.35 6.48 40.30
C VAL A 495 -1.80 5.98 40.20
N LYS A 496 -2.57 6.06 41.29
CA LYS A 496 -3.98 5.66 41.29
C LYS A 496 -4.81 6.46 40.29
N SER A 497 -4.63 7.77 40.22
CA SER A 497 -5.33 8.63 39.25
C SER A 497 -5.01 8.25 37.80
N ILE A 498 -3.75 7.89 37.49
CA ILE A 498 -3.37 7.44 36.14
C ILE A 498 -3.98 6.07 35.84
N VAL A 499 -3.98 5.14 36.79
CA VAL A 499 -4.63 3.82 36.63
C VAL A 499 -6.13 3.98 36.39
N GLU A 500 -6.82 4.83 37.16
CA GLU A 500 -8.25 5.14 36.99
C GLU A 500 -8.54 5.82 35.65
N PHE A 501 -7.65 6.71 35.21
CA PHE A 501 -7.78 7.36 33.90
C PHE A 501 -7.62 6.35 32.75
N LEU A 502 -6.66 5.44 32.85
CA LEU A 502 -6.48 4.35 31.87
C LEU A 502 -7.70 3.41 31.89
N SER A 503 -8.24 3.09 33.07
CA SER A 503 -9.39 2.21 33.19
C SER A 503 -10.67 2.80 32.62
N MET A 504 -10.86 4.12 32.73
CA MET A 504 -11.97 4.84 32.09
C MET A 504 -11.83 5.01 30.58
N GLN A 505 -10.60 4.87 30.05
CA GLN A 505 -10.32 4.91 28.62
C GLN A 505 -10.40 3.54 27.95
N HIS A 506 -10.49 2.44 28.73
CA HIS A 506 -10.94 1.17 28.18
C HIS A 506 -12.36 1.36 27.63
N PRO A 507 -12.61 1.11 26.35
CA PRO A 507 -13.96 1.24 25.80
C PRO A 507 -14.88 0.34 26.62
N ALA A 508 -15.94 0.93 27.19
CA ALA A 508 -17.00 0.15 27.82
C ALA A 508 -17.37 -0.98 26.87
N THR A 509 -17.35 -2.23 27.35
CA THR A 509 -17.81 -3.41 26.62
C THR A 509 -19.25 -3.17 26.22
N THR A 510 -19.42 -2.57 25.04
CA THR A 510 -20.74 -2.36 24.47
C THR A 510 -21.19 -3.77 24.13
N PRO A 511 -22.27 -4.28 24.76
CA PRO A 511 -22.76 -5.61 24.43
C PRO A 511 -22.98 -5.66 22.92
N ALA A 512 -22.43 -6.70 22.28
CA ALA A 512 -22.64 -6.97 20.87
C ALA A 512 -24.13 -6.75 20.56
N ILE A 513 -24.43 -5.89 19.58
CA ILE A 513 -25.82 -5.62 19.17
C ILE A 513 -26.46 -6.98 18.91
N PRO A 514 -27.54 -7.35 19.62
CA PRO A 514 -28.17 -8.64 19.40
C PRO A 514 -28.60 -8.72 17.93
N PRO A 515 -28.34 -9.85 17.22
CA PRO A 515 -28.59 -9.98 15.78
C PRO A 515 -30.06 -9.72 15.39
N SER A 516 -30.98 -9.74 16.36
CA SER A 516 -32.39 -9.40 16.20
C SER A 516 -32.69 -7.91 16.00
N GLN A 517 -31.71 -7.00 16.15
CA GLN A 517 -31.89 -5.55 15.96
C GLN A 517 -31.22 -5.00 14.69
N VAL A 518 -30.52 -5.83 13.91
CA VAL A 518 -29.86 -5.39 12.67
C VAL A 518 -30.77 -5.66 11.48
N ASP A 519 -31.19 -4.61 10.78
CA ASP A 519 -31.93 -4.74 9.52
C ASP A 519 -30.96 -5.25 8.43
N ILE A 520 -31.10 -6.52 8.06
CA ILE A 520 -30.25 -7.16 7.04
C ILE A 520 -30.86 -6.86 5.67
N ASN A 521 -30.18 -6.02 4.90
CA ASN A 521 -30.46 -5.86 3.48
C ASN A 521 -29.68 -6.91 2.66
N PRO A 522 -30.32 -7.97 2.13
CA PRO A 522 -29.67 -9.04 1.37
C PRO A 522 -28.88 -8.55 0.16
N GLU A 523 -29.26 -7.42 -0.45
CA GLU A 523 -28.59 -6.87 -1.63
C GLU A 523 -27.12 -6.53 -1.36
N ASP A 524 -26.77 -6.27 -0.10
CA ASP A 524 -25.40 -5.95 0.32
C ASP A 524 -24.54 -7.21 0.57
N PHE A 525 -25.16 -8.39 0.69
CA PHE A 525 -24.48 -9.63 1.12
C PHE A 525 -24.44 -10.73 0.06
N VAL A 526 -25.36 -10.72 -0.92
CA VAL A 526 -25.47 -11.77 -1.93
C VAL A 526 -25.39 -11.24 -3.36
N ALA A 527 -24.83 -12.06 -4.25
CA ALA A 527 -24.73 -11.71 -5.66
C ALA A 527 -26.12 -11.63 -6.35
N PRO A 528 -26.28 -10.76 -7.38
CA PRO A 528 -27.57 -10.50 -8.03
C PRO A 528 -28.28 -11.73 -8.62
N ARG A 529 -27.57 -12.79 -9.04
CA ARG A 529 -28.22 -14.03 -9.50
C ARG A 529 -29.04 -14.73 -8.42
N PHE A 530 -28.61 -14.65 -7.15
CA PHE A 530 -29.33 -15.26 -6.03
C PHE A 530 -30.55 -14.44 -5.62
N LEU A 531 -30.47 -13.11 -5.69
CA LEU A 531 -31.61 -12.21 -5.49
C LEU A 531 -32.75 -12.46 -6.49
N ARG A 532 -32.40 -12.83 -7.73
CA ARG A 532 -33.38 -13.19 -8.78
C ARG A 532 -34.03 -14.56 -8.55
N LYS A 533 -33.34 -15.48 -7.85
CA LYS A 533 -33.76 -16.87 -7.68
C LYS A 533 -34.55 -17.09 -6.38
N LEU A 534 -34.17 -16.42 -5.29
CA LEU A 534 -34.71 -16.62 -3.94
C LEU A 534 -35.49 -15.40 -3.47
N LYS A 535 -36.52 -15.61 -2.64
CA LYS A 535 -37.27 -14.50 -2.03
C LYS A 535 -36.42 -13.81 -0.96
N HIS A 536 -36.53 -12.49 -0.85
CA HIS A 536 -35.80 -11.67 0.12
C HIS A 536 -35.81 -12.24 1.55
N ARG A 537 -37.00 -12.57 2.07
CA ARG A 537 -37.17 -13.15 3.41
C ARG A 537 -36.46 -14.50 3.58
N GLN A 538 -36.47 -15.34 2.53
CA GLN A 538 -35.81 -16.65 2.57
C GLN A 538 -34.29 -16.51 2.66
N ILE A 539 -33.71 -15.53 1.95
CA ILE A 539 -32.28 -15.24 2.01
C ILE A 539 -31.89 -14.80 3.42
N VAL A 540 -32.64 -13.85 4.02
CA VAL A 540 -32.38 -13.40 5.39
C VAL A 540 -32.42 -14.56 6.38
N THR A 541 -33.43 -15.43 6.32
CA THR A 541 -33.53 -16.59 7.21
C THR A 541 -32.32 -17.51 7.07
N ARG A 542 -31.88 -17.81 5.85
CA ARG A 542 -30.71 -18.67 5.62
C ARG A 542 -29.39 -18.04 6.05
N ILE A 543 -29.23 -16.73 5.89
CA ILE A 543 -28.05 -16.01 6.41
C ILE A 543 -27.99 -16.15 7.93
N LEU A 544 -29.12 -15.98 8.63
CA LEU A 544 -29.19 -16.10 10.09
C LEU A 544 -28.94 -17.54 10.57
N GLU A 545 -29.45 -18.54 9.84
CA GLU A 545 -29.17 -19.96 10.14
C GLU A 545 -27.68 -20.28 10.01
N ALA A 546 -27.04 -19.86 8.91
CA ALA A 546 -25.60 -20.04 8.70
C ALA A 546 -24.76 -19.24 9.71
N HIS A 547 -25.20 -18.02 10.06
CA HIS A 547 -24.55 -17.17 11.06
C HIS A 547 -24.52 -17.81 12.44
N GLY A 548 -25.55 -18.59 12.81
CA GLY A 548 -25.60 -19.31 14.07
C GLY A 548 -24.38 -20.21 14.35
N ASN A 549 -23.72 -20.72 13.29
CA ASN A 549 -22.54 -21.58 13.39
C ASN A 549 -21.21 -20.82 13.51
N ILE A 550 -21.20 -19.50 13.26
CA ILE A 550 -19.97 -18.68 13.17
C ILE A 550 -20.02 -17.40 14.02
N LYS A 551 -21.07 -17.25 14.82
CA LYS A 551 -21.33 -16.07 15.66
C LYS A 551 -20.22 -15.76 16.68
N ASP A 552 -19.43 -16.78 17.05
CA ASP A 552 -18.38 -16.67 18.08
C ASP A 552 -17.02 -16.25 17.50
N LEU A 553 -16.89 -16.15 16.17
CA LEU A 553 -15.65 -15.71 15.53
C LEU A 553 -15.38 -14.22 15.79
N ASN A 554 -14.14 -13.87 16.10
CA ASN A 554 -13.74 -12.46 16.16
C ASN A 554 -13.64 -11.84 14.73
N LEU A 555 -13.41 -10.54 14.64
CA LEU A 555 -13.41 -9.82 13.35
C LEU A 555 -12.39 -10.39 12.37
N LEU A 556 -11.19 -10.69 12.86
CA LEU A 556 -10.07 -11.10 12.02
C LEU A 556 -10.21 -12.56 11.59
N GLU A 557 -10.68 -13.42 12.49
CA GLU A 557 -11.03 -14.81 12.19
C GLU A 557 -12.16 -14.91 11.17
N ALA A 558 -13.20 -14.07 11.28
CA ALA A 558 -14.28 -14.03 10.31
C ALA A 558 -13.75 -13.66 8.90
N LYS A 559 -12.88 -12.65 8.80
CA LYS A 559 -12.21 -12.28 7.53
C LYS A 559 -11.33 -13.41 7.00
N LEU A 560 -10.54 -14.07 7.86
CA LEU A 560 -9.68 -15.18 7.46
C LEU A 560 -10.48 -16.41 7.00
N ASN A 561 -11.58 -16.73 7.69
CA ASN A 561 -12.46 -17.83 7.28
C ASN A 561 -13.16 -17.52 5.95
N PHE A 562 -13.51 -16.25 5.69
CA PHE A 562 -13.99 -15.83 4.37
C PHE A 562 -12.93 -16.07 3.30
N ILE A 563 -11.68 -15.66 3.55
CA ILE A 563 -10.56 -15.87 2.61
C ILE A 563 -10.32 -17.38 2.37
N LYS A 564 -10.36 -18.21 3.42
CA LYS A 564 -10.21 -19.67 3.30
C LYS A 564 -11.33 -20.30 2.47
N ALA A 565 -12.58 -19.91 2.71
CA ALA A 565 -13.72 -20.38 1.93
C ALA A 565 -13.59 -19.95 0.45
N TRP A 566 -13.14 -18.73 0.21
CA TRP A 566 -12.86 -18.22 -1.12
C TRP A 566 -11.73 -18.98 -1.83
N GLN A 567 -10.66 -19.32 -1.11
CA GLN A 567 -9.55 -20.14 -1.60
C GLN A 567 -9.94 -21.58 -1.95
N ALA A 568 -10.99 -22.09 -1.32
CA ALA A 568 -11.51 -23.44 -1.56
C ALA A 568 -12.35 -23.54 -2.84
N LEU A 569 -12.75 -22.41 -3.44
CA LEU A 569 -13.55 -22.42 -4.67
C LEU A 569 -12.74 -22.99 -5.85
N PRO A 570 -13.35 -23.79 -6.74
CA PRO A 570 -12.64 -24.45 -7.84
C PRO A 570 -11.90 -23.49 -8.78
N GLU A 571 -12.45 -22.29 -8.98
CA GLU A 571 -11.90 -21.28 -9.89
C GLU A 571 -10.99 -20.26 -9.21
N PHE A 572 -10.70 -20.46 -7.92
CA PHE A 572 -9.82 -19.58 -7.15
C PHE A 572 -8.42 -19.51 -7.79
N GLY A 573 -7.91 -18.28 -7.92
CA GLY A 573 -6.55 -18.03 -8.37
C GLY A 573 -6.28 -18.37 -9.83
N ILE A 574 -7.32 -18.48 -10.66
CA ILE A 574 -7.20 -18.69 -12.11
C ILE A 574 -7.42 -17.36 -12.84
N SER A 575 -6.37 -16.82 -13.43
CA SER A 575 -6.44 -15.65 -14.32
C SER A 575 -6.65 -16.12 -15.76
N LEU A 576 -7.77 -15.74 -16.38
CA LEU A 576 -8.12 -16.16 -17.74
C LEU A 576 -7.60 -15.19 -18.80
N PHE A 577 -7.19 -15.73 -19.95
CA PHE A 577 -6.82 -15.01 -21.16
C PHE A 577 -7.43 -15.70 -22.38
N VAL A 578 -7.97 -14.93 -23.32
CA VAL A 578 -8.36 -15.47 -24.64
C VAL A 578 -7.10 -15.55 -25.49
N VAL A 579 -6.80 -16.74 -25.98
CA VAL A 579 -5.58 -17.02 -26.75
C VAL A 579 -5.91 -17.78 -28.03
N ARG A 580 -4.96 -17.75 -28.97
CA ARG A 580 -4.94 -18.65 -30.13
C ARG A 580 -3.66 -19.46 -30.12
N PHE A 581 -3.80 -20.77 -29.90
CA PHE A 581 -2.67 -21.70 -29.95
C PHE A 581 -2.16 -21.88 -31.39
N VAL A 582 -0.85 -22.06 -31.53
CA VAL A 582 -0.23 -22.33 -32.83
C VAL A 582 -0.80 -23.62 -33.41
N GLY A 583 -1.22 -23.58 -34.68
CA GLY A 583 -1.88 -24.70 -35.36
C GLY A 583 -3.40 -24.81 -35.09
N SER A 584 -3.94 -24.05 -34.12
CA SER A 584 -5.39 -23.96 -33.90
C SER A 584 -5.98 -22.77 -34.67
N LYS A 585 -7.10 -23.01 -35.36
CA LYS A 585 -7.90 -21.94 -35.98
C LYS A 585 -8.94 -21.35 -35.02
N ARG A 586 -9.17 -21.99 -33.87
CA ARG A 586 -10.18 -21.58 -32.89
C ARG A 586 -9.54 -20.74 -31.78
N GLU A 587 -10.33 -19.84 -31.24
CA GLU A 587 -9.99 -19.10 -30.03
C GLU A 587 -10.33 -19.97 -28.82
N GLU A 588 -9.43 -19.98 -27.85
CA GLU A 588 -9.49 -20.84 -26.67
C GLU A 588 -9.10 -20.02 -25.44
N LEU A 589 -9.31 -20.58 -24.25
CA LEU A 589 -8.90 -19.95 -23.00
C LEU A 589 -7.59 -20.53 -22.50
N LEU A 590 -6.73 -19.64 -22.04
CA LEU A 590 -5.58 -19.95 -21.21
C LEU A 590 -5.88 -19.50 -19.79
N GLY A 591 -5.98 -20.46 -18.87
CA GLY A 591 -5.98 -20.21 -17.44
C GLY A 591 -4.56 -20.23 -16.89
N VAL A 592 -4.15 -19.15 -16.23
CA VAL A 592 -2.88 -19.06 -15.52
C VAL A 592 -3.16 -19.10 -14.03
N ALA A 593 -2.64 -20.12 -13.34
CA ALA A 593 -2.72 -20.25 -11.89
C ALA A 593 -1.32 -20.32 -11.28
N PHE A 594 -1.23 -20.27 -9.95
CA PHE A 594 0.06 -20.15 -9.26
C PHE A 594 1.07 -21.27 -9.53
N ASN A 595 0.61 -22.45 -9.95
CA ASN A 595 1.44 -23.64 -10.17
C ASN A 595 1.26 -24.29 -11.55
N ARG A 596 0.40 -23.75 -12.42
CA ARG A 596 0.02 -24.41 -13.69
C ARG A 596 -0.56 -23.45 -14.72
N LEU A 597 -0.44 -23.86 -15.98
CA LEU A 597 -1.19 -23.33 -17.13
C LEU A 597 -2.27 -24.34 -17.53
N MET A 598 -3.43 -23.86 -17.97
CA MET A 598 -4.55 -24.69 -18.38
C MET A 598 -5.07 -24.20 -19.72
N ARG A 599 -5.20 -25.12 -20.68
CA ARG A 599 -5.95 -24.90 -21.91
C ARG A 599 -7.39 -25.33 -21.67
N MET A 600 -8.31 -24.40 -21.92
CA MET A 600 -9.73 -24.57 -21.64
C MET A 600 -10.56 -24.19 -22.87
N GLU A 601 -11.73 -24.80 -23.03
CA GLU A 601 -12.66 -24.41 -24.08
C GLU A 601 -13.27 -23.03 -23.78
N LEU A 602 -13.45 -22.21 -24.83
CA LEU A 602 -13.85 -20.81 -24.72
C LEU A 602 -15.20 -20.56 -24.04
N ASN A 603 -16.21 -21.40 -24.33
CA ASN A 603 -17.59 -21.15 -23.92
C ASN A 603 -17.98 -21.88 -22.64
N THR A 604 -17.54 -23.13 -22.47
CA THR A 604 -17.87 -24.00 -21.33
C THR A 604 -16.89 -23.83 -20.18
N GLY A 605 -15.63 -23.49 -20.47
CA GLY A 605 -14.55 -23.55 -19.50
C GLY A 605 -14.02 -24.96 -19.28
N ASP A 606 -14.44 -25.95 -20.09
CA ASP A 606 -14.00 -27.33 -19.92
C ASP A 606 -12.49 -27.47 -20.08
N HIS A 607 -11.87 -28.21 -19.16
CA HIS A 607 -10.43 -28.44 -19.16
C HIS A 607 -10.02 -29.37 -20.30
N ILE A 608 -9.19 -28.88 -21.22
CA ILE A 608 -8.65 -29.66 -22.34
C ILE A 608 -7.29 -30.25 -21.96
N LYS A 609 -6.38 -29.40 -21.45
CA LYS A 609 -5.02 -29.82 -21.08
C LYS A 609 -4.46 -28.95 -19.97
N THR A 610 -3.59 -29.51 -19.13
CA THR A 610 -2.92 -28.80 -18.03
C THR A 610 -1.43 -29.03 -18.09
N TRP A 611 -0.66 -27.96 -17.91
CA TRP A 611 0.79 -27.97 -17.81
C TRP A 611 1.21 -27.42 -16.46
N ARG A 612 2.11 -28.12 -15.77
CA ARG A 612 2.54 -27.73 -14.42
C ARG A 612 3.87 -26.96 -14.49
N PHE A 613 4.04 -25.96 -13.65
CA PHE A 613 5.27 -25.16 -13.63
C PHE A 613 6.51 -25.97 -13.20
N ASN A 614 6.34 -27.07 -12.46
CA ASN A 614 7.45 -27.93 -12.07
C ASN A 614 8.12 -28.66 -13.25
N THR A 615 7.42 -28.85 -14.38
CA THR A 615 7.98 -29.44 -15.61
C THR A 615 8.36 -28.38 -16.64
N MET A 616 8.25 -27.08 -16.30
CA MET A 616 8.60 -25.98 -17.17
C MET A 616 10.10 -25.73 -17.15
N LYS A 617 10.72 -25.67 -18.33
CA LYS A 617 12.16 -25.43 -18.49
C LYS A 617 12.47 -23.96 -18.74
N ALA A 618 11.71 -23.33 -19.64
CA ALA A 618 11.90 -21.95 -20.06
C ALA A 618 10.64 -21.41 -20.74
N TRP A 619 10.53 -20.09 -20.85
CA TRP A 619 9.56 -19.44 -21.72
C TRP A 619 10.22 -18.28 -22.44
N ASN A 620 9.71 -17.96 -23.63
CA ASN A 620 10.16 -16.85 -24.45
C ASN A 620 8.95 -16.17 -25.10
N VAL A 621 9.07 -14.87 -25.38
CA VAL A 621 8.09 -14.10 -26.12
C VAL A 621 8.77 -13.55 -27.36
N ASN A 622 8.25 -13.90 -28.53
CA ASN A 622 8.60 -13.20 -29.75
C ASN A 622 7.71 -11.95 -29.86
N TRP A 623 8.29 -10.79 -29.59
CA TRP A 623 7.58 -9.49 -29.58
C TRP A 623 7.13 -9.03 -30.96
N GLU A 624 7.82 -9.42 -32.03
CA GLU A 624 7.47 -9.04 -33.41
C GLU A 624 6.15 -9.69 -33.84
N VAL A 625 6.00 -10.99 -33.57
CA VAL A 625 4.77 -11.74 -33.90
C VAL A 625 3.77 -11.80 -32.73
N LYS A 626 4.10 -11.17 -31.59
CA LYS A 626 3.33 -11.21 -30.34
C LYS A 626 2.94 -12.64 -29.94
N GLN A 627 3.91 -13.54 -29.96
CA GLN A 627 3.70 -14.95 -29.69
C GLN A 627 4.53 -15.40 -28.51
N MET A 628 3.88 -16.06 -27.55
CA MET A 628 4.55 -16.67 -26.41
C MET A 628 4.82 -18.15 -26.70
N MET A 629 6.00 -18.63 -26.30
CA MET A 629 6.38 -20.04 -26.31
C MET A 629 6.80 -20.45 -24.90
N VAL A 630 6.22 -21.51 -24.37
CA VAL A 630 6.58 -22.12 -23.10
C VAL A 630 7.07 -23.53 -23.36
N GLN A 631 8.27 -23.85 -22.88
CA GLN A 631 8.92 -25.14 -23.05
C GLN A 631 8.73 -25.97 -21.78
N PHE A 632 8.07 -27.12 -21.92
CA PHE A 632 7.95 -28.12 -20.87
C PHE A 632 8.87 -29.33 -21.17
N GLU A 633 8.99 -30.26 -20.22
CA GLU A 633 9.77 -31.48 -20.40
C GLU A 633 9.33 -32.33 -21.60
N GLU A 634 8.03 -32.47 -21.78
CA GLU A 634 7.43 -33.37 -22.78
C GLU A 634 7.07 -32.65 -24.10
N GLU A 635 6.71 -31.35 -24.04
CA GLU A 635 6.27 -30.61 -25.21
C GLU A 635 6.49 -29.09 -25.11
N ASN A 636 6.44 -28.42 -26.26
CA ASN A 636 6.47 -26.97 -26.35
C ASN A 636 5.07 -26.44 -26.69
N VAL A 637 4.63 -25.46 -25.91
CA VAL A 637 3.32 -24.83 -26.07
C VAL A 637 3.54 -23.43 -26.59
N ALA A 638 2.90 -23.08 -27.71
CA ALA A 638 2.99 -21.75 -28.27
C ALA A 638 1.61 -21.17 -28.58
N PHE A 639 1.41 -19.89 -28.25
CA PHE A 639 0.14 -19.19 -28.42
C PHE A 639 0.33 -17.69 -28.57
N SER A 640 -0.68 -17.03 -29.12
CA SER A 640 -0.82 -15.56 -29.15
C SER A 640 -1.96 -15.13 -28.25
N CYS A 641 -1.76 -14.09 -27.44
CA CYS A 641 -2.79 -13.54 -26.57
C CYS A 641 -3.67 -12.56 -27.36
N LEU A 642 -4.99 -12.70 -27.22
CA LEU A 642 -5.97 -11.87 -27.91
C LEU A 642 -6.64 -10.89 -26.94
N SER A 643 -6.92 -11.30 -25.70
CA SER A 643 -7.64 -10.47 -24.72
C SER A 643 -6.78 -9.41 -24.02
N ALA A 644 -5.46 -9.59 -23.99
CA ALA A 644 -4.49 -8.69 -23.36
C ALA A 644 -3.16 -8.74 -24.13
N ASP A 645 -2.22 -7.86 -23.79
CA ASP A 645 -0.85 -7.96 -24.33
C ASP A 645 -0.19 -9.26 -23.84
N CYS A 646 0.60 -9.91 -24.71
CA CYS A 646 1.40 -11.08 -24.35
C CYS A 646 2.37 -10.77 -23.20
N LYS A 647 2.77 -9.50 -23.04
CA LYS A 647 3.53 -9.03 -21.89
C LYS A 647 2.86 -9.35 -20.55
N ASN A 648 1.53 -9.24 -20.47
CA ASN A 648 0.79 -9.54 -19.24
C ASN A 648 0.95 -11.01 -18.88
N VAL A 649 0.74 -11.93 -19.84
CA VAL A 649 0.87 -13.37 -19.60
C VAL A 649 2.30 -13.76 -19.20
N HIS A 650 3.30 -13.16 -19.86
CA HIS A 650 4.71 -13.30 -19.50
C HIS A 650 5.00 -12.88 -18.06
N GLU A 651 4.49 -11.72 -17.65
CA GLU A 651 4.64 -11.22 -16.27
C GLU A 651 3.87 -12.09 -15.25
N PHE A 652 2.70 -12.63 -15.60
CA PHE A 652 1.99 -13.57 -14.73
C PHE A 652 2.81 -14.84 -14.46
N ILE A 653 3.39 -15.44 -15.51
CA ILE A 653 4.24 -16.63 -15.36
C ILE A 653 5.50 -16.30 -14.55
N GLY A 654 6.24 -15.25 -14.93
CA GLY A 654 7.45 -14.84 -14.22
C GLY A 654 7.20 -14.47 -12.76
N GLY A 655 6.09 -13.78 -12.48
CA GLY A 655 5.69 -13.42 -11.12
C GLY A 655 5.30 -14.62 -10.26
N TYR A 656 4.51 -15.57 -10.78
CA TYR A 656 4.20 -16.78 -10.00
C TYR A 656 5.44 -17.62 -9.71
N ILE A 657 6.39 -17.72 -10.65
CA ILE A 657 7.69 -18.35 -10.40
C ILE A 657 8.45 -17.62 -9.30
N PHE A 658 8.55 -16.29 -9.37
CA PHE A 658 9.19 -15.47 -8.33
C PHE A 658 8.56 -15.72 -6.95
N LEU A 659 7.24 -15.74 -6.86
CA LEU A 659 6.52 -15.97 -5.60
C LEU A 659 6.72 -17.37 -5.04
N SER A 660 6.93 -18.37 -5.91
CA SER A 660 7.21 -19.75 -5.51
C SER A 660 8.61 -19.96 -4.93
N MET A 661 9.53 -19.02 -5.16
CA MET A 661 10.90 -19.05 -4.62
C MET A 661 10.98 -18.54 -3.17
N ARG A 662 9.87 -18.03 -2.60
CA ARG A 662 9.82 -17.59 -1.20
C ARG A 662 9.90 -18.80 -0.25
N SER A 663 10.69 -18.69 0.81
CA SER A 663 10.84 -19.74 1.83
C SER A 663 10.84 -19.15 3.22
N LYS A 664 10.19 -19.82 4.18
CA LYS A 664 10.12 -19.36 5.59
C LYS A 664 11.49 -19.33 6.29
N ASP A 665 12.45 -20.12 5.80
CA ASP A 665 13.74 -20.35 6.45
C ASP A 665 14.86 -19.40 6.00
N GLN A 666 14.62 -18.57 4.99
CA GLN A 666 15.60 -17.61 4.47
C GLN A 666 15.20 -16.16 4.78
N ASN A 667 16.20 -15.28 4.89
CA ASN A 667 15.98 -13.85 5.09
C ASN A 667 15.29 -13.26 3.85
N GLN A 668 13.99 -12.98 3.93
CA GLN A 668 13.12 -12.62 2.81
C GLN A 668 13.21 -11.14 2.42
N ALA A 669 14.41 -10.63 2.21
CA ALA A 669 14.54 -9.34 1.54
C ALA A 669 13.99 -9.46 0.11
N LEU A 670 13.12 -8.53 -0.29
CA LEU A 670 12.53 -8.52 -1.62
C LEU A 670 13.64 -8.33 -2.66
N ASN A 671 13.81 -9.31 -3.56
CA ASN A 671 14.83 -9.26 -4.61
C ASN A 671 14.21 -8.70 -5.91
N GLU A 672 14.19 -7.37 -6.02
CA GLU A 672 13.60 -6.66 -7.17
C GLU A 672 14.33 -7.01 -8.49
N ASP A 673 15.65 -7.19 -8.46
CA ASP A 673 16.43 -7.55 -9.64
C ASP A 673 16.02 -8.92 -10.19
N LEU A 674 15.81 -9.90 -9.32
CA LEU A 674 15.32 -11.22 -9.73
C LEU A 674 13.89 -11.14 -10.28
N PHE A 675 13.02 -10.35 -9.64
CA PHE A 675 11.67 -10.13 -10.15
C PHE A 675 11.73 -9.57 -11.59
N HIS A 676 12.51 -8.52 -11.83
CA HIS A 676 12.65 -7.94 -13.18
C HIS A 676 13.35 -8.85 -14.18
N LYS A 677 14.26 -9.73 -13.75
CA LYS A 677 14.82 -10.77 -14.64
C LYS A 677 13.75 -11.75 -15.13
N LEU A 678 12.76 -12.05 -14.29
CA LEU A 678 11.68 -12.98 -14.62
C LEU A 678 10.53 -12.29 -15.37
N THR A 679 10.25 -11.01 -15.12
CA THR A 679 9.08 -10.29 -15.65
C THR A 679 9.40 -9.24 -16.72
N GLY A 680 10.60 -8.68 -16.73
CA GLY A 680 11.01 -7.58 -17.61
C GLY A 680 11.10 -7.94 -19.09
N GLY A 681 11.26 -9.22 -19.41
CA GLY A 681 11.55 -9.65 -20.78
C GLY A 681 13.01 -9.32 -21.11
N TRP A 682 13.73 -10.26 -21.69
CA TRP A 682 15.09 -10.01 -22.16
C TRP A 682 14.95 -9.02 -23.34
N ILE A 683 15.39 -7.77 -23.15
CA ILE A 683 15.57 -6.79 -24.24
C ILE A 683 16.82 -7.18 -25.02
#